data_AF-A0A8X6KPE1-F1
#
_entry.id   AF-A0A8X6KPE1-F1
#
_cell.length_a   1.000
_cell.length_b   1.000
_cell.length_c   1.000
_cell.angle_alpha   90.00
_cell.angle_beta   90.00
_cell.angle_gamma   90.00
#
_symmetry.space_group_name_H-M   'P 1'
#
loop_
_entity.id
_entity.type
_entity.pdbx_description
1 polymer ?
#
loop_
_entity_poly.entity_id
_entity_poly.type
_entity_poly.pdbx_seq_one_letter_code
_entity_poly.pdbx_strand_id
1 'polypeptide(L)'
;MASQGSNSNNDLLALSSKSRKRLMVEFKKMDAVSRKNFYLEILNSVKKLVSDDNAHFLNNLNLLLNDIKTENLQNKTSLIENFNLVTLACRNKAVKALKYLFSKKGKTLNDLFINTCDNDCLLRDNDEFQHNAFYYAIRSNMVDLLQILIRNCSNDRSPEELDDFLSNGYKELKLRGVRLSEEMELFIQSKILDIRFLHKNSNQNTSNRPSWSHIQKRIEMVVDAISFIKTNYWDASLDEKFLLKAEFTLKNIHVLKSLLKSTYNKLPWEEIEFCLTIFIHCFKNRFEANLVYNSVLNKKKILMYLETFSKALSSEEESMQNSDVIQLAKPLGRGKSLRNKAVKEILKSHPSFQDLYIDYKTVRDFYSLETMKTYADLGMSADATQKEGQLAIMRVLQVIGEHLKSTIESPKLSEETANKLFSFLPFSTREVITNLRDSLSHGVEDDTHFTRTIIKKKAHLFFKNIQTDISKINVAVSDALYGIKINAICTIAREIRSCKRIEDVNKCFGSLFFSFETFLSEVEKISLDNITNGDVDQLEELLSCLSNSMNNQTSYERGLFDQINSLLQKEKEIIFSIRKSFLLNMIQLGRILSRSEKGTKREISDIHLLDNSFNNPITSKEPFLNIIGKLLKQLLDSAKSRMNLEMNDQLCCISLRIVQFTDFHMDNIKWIKELKGISNRKKVKKVKNGCSSITSKLFLKEILTNNNLIGDTLLRNISYFESNLELQTAIEILILDILSLLEDSNTHNAFFLDGEYPLQIGRNLRNHLAHNNALINTLLGKGTIELLLNAQKILTKTPLKDGWKIDTIMSCDSFKLSKVHVSDMLIVDNQRKLFIALEEGDMVKIHDCLMNGADIYGTDLDRSTCLHFSAKAKNIEAIKFVLQQGLDMTSKDINNLTALHVAAKFDRIGIVKYLVKMKCMRVDDYDILNETPIHTAINNDSKKTIKYLLKYVSDNTIEDTLVHSLLKNSILKGNIEAAKIFLEKKVNIVNNLSWGGFTALHVAAESGQVSLVNELIRMKEDVESQTDTLITHPCI
;
A
#
# COMPACT_ATOMS: atom_id res chain seq x y z
N MET A 1 -45.62 12.75 50.87
CA MET A 1 -45.43 11.30 51.04
C MET A 1 -45.92 10.59 49.79
N ALA A 2 -45.07 10.42 48.78
CA ALA A 2 -45.31 9.61 47.60
C ALA A 2 -43.96 9.42 46.91
N SER A 3 -43.24 8.37 47.32
CA SER A 3 -41.96 7.96 46.76
C SER A 3 -41.89 6.43 46.79
N GLN A 4 -42.56 5.77 45.85
CA GLN A 4 -42.29 4.38 45.50
C GLN A 4 -42.52 4.21 43.99
N GLY A 5 -41.44 4.33 43.24
CA GLY A 5 -41.39 4.11 41.80
C GLY A 5 -39.96 3.78 41.43
N SER A 6 -39.56 2.52 41.65
CA SER A 6 -38.40 1.84 41.04
C SER A 6 -38.10 0.55 41.80
N ASN A 7 -38.71 -0.57 41.41
CA ASN A 7 -38.17 -1.91 41.72
C ASN A 7 -38.73 -3.08 40.87
N SER A 8 -39.45 -2.84 39.77
CA SER A 8 -40.06 -3.93 38.98
C SER A 8 -39.12 -4.65 38.00
N ASN A 9 -37.92 -4.11 37.70
CA ASN A 9 -37.07 -4.65 36.63
C ASN A 9 -36.30 -5.94 36.97
N ASN A 10 -36.26 -6.38 38.23
CA ASN A 10 -35.48 -7.57 38.63
C ASN A 10 -36.31 -8.87 38.70
N ASP A 11 -37.64 -8.81 38.76
CA ASP A 11 -38.47 -10.01 39.00
C ASP A 11 -38.75 -10.85 37.73
N LEU A 12 -38.82 -10.22 36.55
CA LEU A 12 -39.04 -10.91 35.27
C LEU A 12 -37.83 -11.73 34.78
N LEU A 13 -36.63 -11.42 35.25
CA LEU A 13 -35.39 -12.08 34.82
C LEU A 13 -35.16 -13.43 35.52
N ALA A 14 -35.88 -13.75 36.61
CA ALA A 14 -35.70 -14.94 37.44
C ALA A 14 -36.88 -15.94 37.36
N LEU A 15 -37.51 -16.06 36.18
CA LEU A 15 -38.73 -16.85 36.02
C LEU A 15 -38.52 -18.35 36.13
N SER A 16 -39.15 -18.98 37.13
CA SER A 16 -39.40 -20.42 37.19
C SER A 16 -40.73 -20.79 36.53
N SER A 17 -40.96 -22.08 36.24
CA SER A 17 -42.25 -22.57 35.69
C SER A 17 -43.45 -22.25 36.60
N LYS A 18 -43.24 -22.17 37.91
CA LYS A 18 -44.24 -21.81 38.93
C LYS A 18 -44.52 -20.30 38.93
N SER A 19 -43.48 -19.48 38.74
CA SER A 19 -43.57 -18.02 38.60
C SER A 19 -44.34 -17.61 37.34
N ARG A 20 -44.12 -18.31 36.22
CA ARG A 20 -44.83 -18.10 34.94
C ARG A 20 -46.35 -18.23 35.08
N LYS A 21 -46.83 -19.29 35.74
CA LYS A 21 -48.27 -19.51 35.96
C LYS A 21 -48.90 -18.40 36.80
N ARG A 22 -48.18 -17.90 37.81
CA ARG A 22 -48.64 -16.80 38.67
C ARG A 22 -48.78 -15.50 37.89
N LEU A 23 -47.78 -15.15 37.08
CA LEU A 23 -47.83 -13.96 36.23
C LEU A 23 -48.96 -14.00 35.20
N MET A 24 -49.30 -15.18 34.66
CA MET A 24 -50.46 -15.31 33.77
C MET A 24 -51.81 -15.10 34.47
N VAL A 25 -51.93 -15.48 35.74
CA VAL A 25 -53.13 -15.17 36.53
C VAL A 25 -53.23 -13.66 36.80
N GLU A 26 -52.11 -12.99 37.07
CA GLU A 26 -52.06 -11.54 37.26
C GLU A 26 -52.33 -10.78 35.95
N PHE A 27 -51.75 -11.23 34.84
CA PHE A 27 -51.96 -10.66 33.50
C PHE A 27 -53.45 -10.67 33.10
N LYS A 28 -54.17 -11.77 33.37
CA LYS A 28 -55.61 -11.86 33.10
C LYS A 28 -56.46 -10.86 33.89
N LYS A 29 -55.98 -10.42 35.06
CA LYS A 29 -56.66 -9.44 35.92
C LYS A 29 -56.36 -7.99 35.54
N MET A 30 -55.35 -7.73 34.71
CA MET A 30 -54.95 -6.38 34.29
C MET A 30 -55.95 -5.77 33.30
N ASP A 31 -56.05 -4.45 33.33
CA ASP A 31 -56.79 -3.69 32.32
C ASP A 31 -56.00 -3.64 30.99
N ALA A 32 -56.63 -3.12 29.93
CA ALA A 32 -56.03 -3.12 28.59
C ALA A 32 -54.71 -2.31 28.52
N VAL A 33 -54.59 -1.21 29.26
CA VAL A 33 -53.39 -0.37 29.28
C VAL A 33 -52.26 -1.08 30.03
N SER A 34 -52.53 -1.65 31.21
CA SER A 34 -51.51 -2.37 31.98
C SER A 34 -51.04 -3.64 31.27
N ARG A 35 -51.93 -4.37 30.59
CA ARG A 35 -51.53 -5.52 29.75
C ARG A 35 -50.56 -5.10 28.64
N LYS A 36 -50.80 -3.95 28.01
CA LYS A 36 -49.91 -3.39 26.97
C LYS A 36 -48.54 -3.00 27.55
N ASN A 37 -48.50 -2.30 28.68
CA ASN A 37 -47.24 -1.92 29.33
C ASN A 37 -46.45 -3.14 29.80
N PHE A 38 -47.12 -4.13 30.40
CA PHE A 38 -46.49 -5.38 30.80
C PHE A 38 -45.93 -6.17 29.61
N TYR A 39 -46.65 -6.19 28.48
CA TYR A 39 -46.13 -6.78 27.24
C TYR A 39 -44.85 -6.07 26.77
N LEU A 40 -44.81 -4.73 26.77
CA LEU A 40 -43.62 -3.95 26.43
C LEU A 40 -42.45 -4.21 27.39
N GLU A 41 -42.70 -4.37 28.70
CA GLU A 41 -41.68 -4.74 29.67
C GLU A 41 -41.05 -6.12 29.38
N ILE A 42 -41.87 -7.11 28.98
CA ILE A 42 -41.38 -8.42 28.57
C ILE A 42 -40.48 -8.30 27.32
N LEU A 43 -40.88 -7.50 26.34
CA LEU A 43 -40.12 -7.32 25.10
C LEU A 43 -38.80 -6.59 25.35
N ASN A 44 -38.80 -5.56 26.21
CA ASN A 44 -37.58 -4.92 26.69
C ASN A 44 -36.68 -5.88 27.47
N SER A 45 -37.27 -6.80 28.24
CA SER A 45 -36.52 -7.84 28.95
C SER A 45 -35.89 -8.85 27.98
N VAL A 46 -36.60 -9.24 26.91
CA VAL A 46 -36.03 -10.06 25.83
C VAL A 46 -34.87 -9.32 25.16
N LYS A 47 -35.04 -8.04 24.81
CA LYS A 47 -33.97 -7.20 24.23
C LYS A 47 -32.72 -7.22 25.11
N LYS A 48 -32.90 -6.97 26.41
CA LYS A 48 -31.81 -6.98 27.40
C LYS A 48 -31.13 -8.35 27.50
N LEU A 49 -31.89 -9.44 27.59
CA LEU A 49 -31.34 -10.79 27.68
C LEU A 49 -30.58 -11.22 26.42
N VAL A 50 -31.02 -10.79 25.23
CA VAL A 50 -30.26 -10.99 23.99
C VAL A 50 -28.95 -10.20 24.04
N SER A 51 -28.98 -8.93 24.45
CA SER A 51 -27.77 -8.11 24.60
C SER A 51 -26.79 -8.70 25.62
N ASP A 52 -27.28 -9.29 26.71
CA ASP A 52 -26.48 -9.87 27.80
C ASP A 52 -26.04 -11.33 27.53
N ASP A 53 -26.28 -11.87 26.32
CA ASP A 53 -25.99 -13.25 25.91
C ASP A 53 -26.61 -14.35 26.79
N ASN A 54 -27.81 -14.11 27.32
CA ASN A 54 -28.42 -14.95 28.34
C ASN A 54 -29.53 -15.87 27.79
N ALA A 55 -29.11 -16.90 27.03
CA ALA A 55 -29.99 -17.86 26.36
C ALA A 55 -30.92 -18.67 27.30
N HIS A 56 -30.52 -18.89 28.56
CA HIS A 56 -31.29 -19.70 29.50
C HIS A 56 -32.64 -19.05 29.84
N PHE A 57 -32.62 -17.75 30.19
CA PHE A 57 -33.84 -17.03 30.56
C PHE A 57 -34.68 -16.63 29.33
N LEU A 58 -34.07 -16.51 28.14
CA LEU A 58 -34.80 -16.29 26.88
C LEU A 58 -35.84 -17.39 26.61
N ASN A 59 -35.53 -18.65 26.94
CA ASN A 59 -36.48 -19.75 26.78
C ASN A 59 -37.72 -19.59 27.67
N ASN A 60 -37.55 -19.12 28.91
CA ASN A 60 -38.65 -18.94 29.84
C ASN A 60 -39.57 -17.78 29.42
N LEU A 61 -39.00 -16.68 28.92
CA LEU A 61 -39.78 -15.57 28.37
C LEU A 61 -40.48 -15.93 27.05
N ASN A 62 -39.84 -16.69 26.17
CA ASN A 62 -40.47 -17.15 24.93
C ASN A 62 -41.73 -18.00 25.21
N LEU A 63 -41.67 -18.87 26.21
CA LEU A 63 -42.83 -19.65 26.65
C LEU A 63 -43.95 -18.76 27.21
N LEU A 64 -43.61 -17.76 28.03
CA LEU A 64 -44.57 -16.77 28.55
C LEU A 64 -45.21 -15.94 27.41
N LEU A 65 -44.42 -15.52 26.42
CA LEU A 65 -44.89 -14.79 25.24
C LEU A 65 -45.84 -15.61 24.38
N ASN A 66 -45.55 -16.90 24.17
CA ASN A 66 -46.44 -17.81 23.47
C ASN A 66 -47.76 -18.01 24.22
N ASP A 67 -47.72 -18.09 25.55
CA ASP A 67 -48.95 -18.16 26.37
C ASP A 67 -49.79 -16.88 26.20
N ILE A 68 -49.17 -15.68 26.24
CA ILE A 68 -49.85 -14.38 26.05
C ILE A 68 -50.42 -14.21 24.63
N LYS A 69 -49.70 -14.66 23.59
CA LYS A 69 -50.15 -14.57 22.18
C LYS A 69 -51.51 -15.21 21.94
N THR A 70 -51.82 -16.31 22.63
CA THR A 70 -53.10 -17.02 22.48
C THR A 70 -54.31 -16.18 22.90
N GLU A 71 -54.10 -15.04 23.57
CA GLU A 71 -55.16 -14.13 24.03
C GLU A 71 -55.45 -12.95 23.06
N ASN A 72 -55.07 -13.02 21.77
CA ASN A 72 -55.43 -12.07 20.71
C ASN A 72 -54.96 -10.61 20.88
N LEU A 73 -53.74 -10.39 21.39
CA LEU A 73 -53.11 -9.04 21.41
C LEU A 73 -52.54 -8.57 20.05
N GLN A 74 -52.50 -9.44 19.02
CA GLN A 74 -51.88 -9.14 17.72
C GLN A 74 -52.52 -7.96 16.96
N ASN A 75 -53.82 -7.70 17.15
CA ASN A 75 -54.55 -6.74 16.31
C ASN A 75 -54.38 -5.26 16.70
N LYS A 76 -53.53 -4.91 17.68
CA LYS A 76 -53.48 -3.52 18.22
C LYS A 76 -52.10 -2.91 18.47
N THR A 77 -50.98 -3.45 17.98
CA THR A 77 -49.66 -2.85 18.27
C THR A 77 -48.73 -2.74 17.07
N SER A 78 -48.84 -1.60 16.39
CA SER A 78 -47.78 -0.99 15.57
C SER A 78 -46.67 -0.34 16.42
N LEU A 79 -46.30 -0.94 17.57
CA LEU A 79 -45.73 -0.20 18.71
C LEU A 79 -44.38 -0.70 19.24
N ILE A 80 -43.77 -1.68 18.57
CA ILE A 80 -42.34 -1.91 18.67
C ILE A 80 -41.86 -1.66 17.25
N GLU A 81 -40.99 -0.68 17.07
CA GLU A 81 -40.27 -0.51 15.80
C GLU A 81 -39.74 -1.89 15.37
N ASN A 82 -40.00 -2.31 14.13
CA ASN A 82 -39.59 -3.62 13.60
C ASN A 82 -38.11 -3.87 13.98
N PHE A 83 -37.84 -4.76 14.93
CA PHE A 83 -36.52 -4.86 15.56
C PHE A 83 -35.95 -6.26 15.40
N ASN A 84 -34.83 -6.36 14.70
CA ASN A 84 -34.22 -7.63 14.37
C ASN A 84 -33.32 -8.17 15.51
N LEU A 85 -33.80 -9.21 16.21
CA LEU A 85 -33.07 -9.85 17.32
C LEU A 85 -31.76 -10.51 16.89
N VAL A 86 -31.65 -10.97 15.64
CA VAL A 86 -30.40 -11.55 15.09
C VAL A 86 -29.35 -10.45 14.94
N THR A 87 -29.73 -9.31 14.37
CA THR A 87 -28.86 -8.13 14.24
C THR A 87 -28.40 -7.61 15.61
N LEU A 88 -29.30 -7.54 16.60
CA LEU A 88 -28.95 -7.17 17.98
C LEU A 88 -27.99 -8.15 18.64
N ALA A 89 -28.24 -9.45 18.51
CA ALA A 89 -27.35 -10.46 19.04
C ALA A 89 -25.94 -10.32 18.44
N CYS A 90 -25.85 -10.06 17.14
CA CYS A 90 -24.57 -9.84 16.48
C CYS A 90 -23.88 -8.55 16.96
N ARG A 91 -24.62 -7.45 17.08
CA ARG A 91 -24.13 -6.14 17.57
C ARG A 91 -23.53 -6.23 18.97
N ASN A 92 -24.13 -7.02 19.85
CA ASN A 92 -23.69 -7.21 21.24
C ASN A 92 -22.78 -8.44 21.45
N LYS A 93 -22.31 -9.10 20.38
CA LYS A 93 -21.43 -10.27 20.46
C LYS A 93 -22.05 -11.45 21.24
N ALA A 94 -23.38 -11.61 21.18
CA ALA A 94 -24.14 -12.58 21.96
C ALA A 94 -24.27 -13.95 21.26
N VAL A 95 -23.24 -14.78 21.38
CA VAL A 95 -23.15 -16.08 20.67
C VAL A 95 -24.19 -17.10 21.13
N LYS A 96 -24.44 -17.22 22.44
CA LYS A 96 -25.41 -18.19 22.98
C LYS A 96 -26.83 -17.78 22.63
N ALA A 97 -27.15 -16.50 22.74
CA ALA A 97 -28.44 -15.95 22.32
C ALA A 97 -28.67 -16.21 20.83
N LEU A 98 -27.67 -15.93 19.97
CA LEU A 98 -27.76 -16.20 18.53
C LEU A 98 -28.03 -17.69 18.22
N LYS A 99 -27.30 -18.61 18.88
CA LYS A 99 -27.54 -20.06 18.75
C LYS A 99 -28.96 -20.44 19.16
N TYR A 100 -29.50 -19.83 20.22
CA TYR A 100 -30.86 -20.06 20.66
C TYR A 100 -31.88 -19.55 19.63
N LEU A 101 -31.69 -18.34 19.07
CA LEU A 101 -32.58 -17.75 18.07
C LEU A 101 -32.71 -18.61 16.80
N PHE A 102 -31.61 -19.21 16.33
CA PHE A 102 -31.64 -20.15 15.20
C PHE A 102 -32.11 -21.57 15.55
N SER A 103 -32.35 -21.87 16.82
CA SER A 103 -32.89 -23.17 17.23
C SER A 103 -34.39 -23.28 16.90
N LYS A 104 -34.92 -24.51 16.81
CA LYS A 104 -36.37 -24.75 16.63
C LYS A 104 -37.23 -24.04 17.70
N LYS A 105 -36.70 -23.85 18.92
CA LYS A 105 -37.40 -23.16 20.02
C LYS A 105 -37.36 -21.64 19.86
N GLY A 106 -36.31 -21.09 19.23
CA GLY A 106 -36.15 -19.65 19.00
C GLY A 106 -36.93 -19.10 17.82
N LYS A 107 -37.33 -19.95 16.86
CA LYS A 107 -38.06 -19.54 15.65
C LYS A 107 -39.35 -18.75 15.95
N THR A 108 -40.13 -19.19 16.94
CA THR A 108 -41.36 -18.50 17.37
C THR A 108 -41.11 -17.09 17.93
N LEU A 109 -39.90 -16.86 18.45
CA LEU A 109 -39.45 -15.57 18.96
C LEU A 109 -38.98 -14.67 17.82
N ASN A 110 -38.36 -15.20 16.76
CA ASN A 110 -38.02 -14.40 15.58
C ASN A 110 -39.29 -13.95 14.83
N ASP A 111 -40.24 -14.86 14.62
CA ASP A 111 -41.52 -14.58 13.94
C ASP A 111 -42.36 -13.50 14.66
N LEU A 112 -42.06 -13.21 15.93
CA LEU A 112 -42.73 -12.16 16.72
C LEU A 112 -42.29 -10.74 16.38
N PHE A 113 -41.04 -10.59 15.97
CA PHE A 113 -40.38 -9.30 15.83
C PHE A 113 -40.20 -8.88 14.36
N ILE A 114 -40.77 -9.67 13.43
CA ILE A 114 -40.73 -9.43 11.97
C ILE A 114 -42.16 -9.20 11.46
N ASN A 115 -42.37 -8.13 10.70
CA ASN A 115 -43.58 -7.92 9.91
C ASN A 115 -43.34 -8.47 8.50
N THR A 116 -43.59 -9.77 8.25
CA THR A 116 -44.00 -10.42 6.98
C THR A 116 -43.70 -11.93 6.97
N CYS A 117 -44.42 -12.66 6.12
CA CYS A 117 -44.50 -14.13 6.05
C CYS A 117 -43.25 -14.85 5.50
N ASP A 118 -42.14 -14.18 5.25
CA ASP A 118 -40.93 -14.80 4.68
C ASP A 118 -39.73 -14.69 5.62
N ASN A 119 -39.03 -15.83 5.80
CA ASN A 119 -37.70 -15.88 6.41
C ASN A 119 -36.65 -15.01 5.68
N ASP A 120 -37.02 -14.45 4.51
CA ASP A 120 -36.13 -13.70 3.63
C ASP A 120 -35.63 -12.36 4.21
N CYS A 121 -36.40 -11.72 5.11
CA CYS A 121 -36.10 -10.38 5.64
C CYS A 121 -35.07 -10.37 6.79
N LEU A 122 -34.94 -11.46 7.56
CA LEU A 122 -34.14 -11.52 8.80
C LEU A 122 -32.64 -11.18 8.66
N LEU A 123 -32.05 -11.33 7.48
CA LEU A 123 -30.62 -11.09 7.27
C LEU A 123 -30.35 -9.81 6.48
N ARG A 124 -31.36 -9.27 5.78
CA ARG A 124 -31.27 -8.05 4.97
C ARG A 124 -31.66 -6.80 5.76
N ASP A 125 -32.48 -6.95 6.79
CA ASP A 125 -32.99 -5.82 7.56
C ASP A 125 -31.86 -5.09 8.29
N ASN A 126 -31.72 -3.82 7.96
CA ASN A 126 -30.87 -2.89 8.68
C ASN A 126 -31.54 -2.49 10.00
N ASP A 127 -30.72 -2.30 11.04
CA ASP A 127 -31.19 -1.74 12.30
C ASP A 127 -31.35 -0.20 12.24
N GLU A 128 -31.65 0.38 13.40
CA GLU A 128 -31.75 1.83 13.62
C GLU A 128 -30.48 2.61 13.19
N PHE A 129 -29.32 1.93 13.09
CA PHE A 129 -28.05 2.50 12.64
C PHE A 129 -27.71 2.12 11.19
N GLN A 130 -28.68 1.66 10.40
CA GLN A 130 -28.49 1.29 8.99
C GLN A 130 -27.52 0.11 8.76
N HIS A 131 -27.38 -0.81 9.73
CA HIS A 131 -26.49 -1.96 9.63
C HIS A 131 -27.22 -3.30 9.80
N ASN A 132 -26.82 -4.32 9.04
CA ASN A 132 -27.39 -5.67 9.10
C ASN A 132 -26.56 -6.63 9.98
N ALA A 133 -27.06 -7.87 10.13
CA ALA A 133 -26.43 -8.89 10.97
C ALA A 133 -25.01 -9.29 10.50
N PHE A 134 -24.77 -9.39 9.18
CA PHE A 134 -23.45 -9.74 8.63
C PHE A 134 -22.43 -8.64 8.91
N TYR A 135 -22.81 -7.37 8.75
CA TYR A 135 -21.97 -6.22 9.12
C TYR A 135 -21.49 -6.34 10.57
N TYR A 136 -22.42 -6.53 11.52
CA TYR A 136 -22.06 -6.65 12.94
C TYR A 136 -21.27 -7.90 13.27
N ALA A 137 -21.59 -9.03 12.64
CA ALA A 137 -20.86 -10.28 12.86
C ALA A 137 -19.39 -10.15 12.42
N ILE A 138 -19.14 -9.53 11.26
CA ILE A 138 -17.78 -9.24 10.80
C ILE A 138 -17.09 -8.24 11.74
N ARG A 139 -17.75 -7.11 12.02
CA ARG A 139 -17.23 -6.05 12.91
C ARG A 139 -16.85 -6.57 14.31
N SER A 140 -17.51 -7.63 14.78
CA SER A 140 -17.27 -8.20 16.10
C SER A 140 -15.86 -8.82 16.28
N ASN A 141 -15.18 -9.17 15.17
CA ASN A 141 -13.97 -9.99 15.12
C ASN A 141 -14.13 -11.39 15.78
N MET A 142 -15.36 -11.90 15.93
CA MET A 142 -15.61 -13.27 16.41
C MET A 142 -16.03 -14.19 15.27
N VAL A 143 -15.11 -15.06 14.83
CA VAL A 143 -15.35 -16.00 13.72
C VAL A 143 -16.55 -16.92 13.99
N ASP A 144 -16.72 -17.38 15.23
CA ASP A 144 -17.85 -18.23 15.64
C ASP A 144 -19.21 -17.61 15.32
N LEU A 145 -19.35 -16.30 15.54
CA LEU A 145 -20.58 -15.55 15.33
C LEU A 145 -20.95 -15.53 13.84
N LEU A 146 -19.98 -15.19 12.99
CA LEU A 146 -20.15 -15.19 11.54
C LEU A 146 -20.38 -16.61 10.99
N GLN A 147 -19.69 -17.61 11.55
CA GLN A 147 -19.87 -19.01 11.15
C GLN A 147 -21.29 -19.51 11.42
N ILE A 148 -21.92 -19.10 12.52
CA ILE A 148 -23.32 -19.41 12.83
C ILE A 148 -24.25 -18.81 11.77
N LEU A 149 -24.03 -17.56 11.35
CA LEU A 149 -24.83 -16.93 10.29
C LEU A 149 -24.67 -17.66 8.95
N ILE A 150 -23.44 -17.96 8.54
CA ILE A 150 -23.14 -18.66 7.28
C ILE A 150 -23.84 -20.03 7.28
N ARG A 151 -23.68 -20.84 8.33
CA ARG A 151 -24.27 -22.19 8.40
C ARG A 151 -25.79 -22.19 8.28
N ASN A 152 -26.47 -21.21 8.88
CA ASN A 152 -27.92 -21.11 8.82
C ASN A 152 -28.41 -20.51 7.50
N CYS A 153 -27.59 -19.69 6.82
CA CYS A 153 -27.88 -19.15 5.50
C CYS A 153 -27.73 -20.21 4.38
N SER A 154 -26.68 -21.05 4.44
CA SER A 154 -26.36 -22.03 3.39
C SER A 154 -27.38 -23.16 3.20
N ASN A 155 -28.30 -23.38 4.13
CA ASN A 155 -29.27 -24.46 4.04
C ASN A 155 -30.45 -24.14 3.11
N ASP A 156 -30.76 -22.85 2.90
CA ASP A 156 -31.95 -22.40 2.16
C ASP A 156 -31.63 -21.49 0.95
N ARG A 157 -30.37 -21.02 0.76
CA ARG A 157 -30.02 -19.91 -0.15
C ARG A 157 -29.04 -20.28 -1.28
N SER A 158 -29.04 -19.50 -2.36
CA SER A 158 -28.03 -19.61 -3.42
C SER A 158 -26.64 -19.15 -2.93
N PRO A 159 -25.54 -19.73 -3.44
CA PRO A 159 -24.18 -19.28 -3.12
C PRO A 159 -23.92 -17.80 -3.48
N GLU A 160 -24.61 -17.28 -4.50
CA GLU A 160 -24.50 -15.90 -4.98
C GLU A 160 -25.01 -14.89 -3.94
N GLU A 161 -26.15 -15.18 -3.28
CA GLU A 161 -26.67 -14.31 -2.22
C GLU A 161 -25.72 -14.25 -1.01
N LEU A 162 -25.14 -15.39 -0.63
CA LEU A 162 -24.17 -15.44 0.46
C LEU A 162 -22.90 -14.64 0.14
N ASP A 163 -22.47 -14.66 -1.12
CA ASP A 163 -21.35 -13.84 -1.58
C ASP A 163 -21.65 -12.35 -1.46
N ASP A 164 -22.82 -11.90 -1.93
CA ASP A 164 -23.25 -10.49 -1.82
C ASP A 164 -23.26 -10.02 -0.36
N PHE A 165 -23.76 -10.84 0.60
CA PHE A 165 -23.76 -10.47 2.02
C PHE A 165 -22.36 -10.34 2.61
N LEU A 166 -21.46 -11.29 2.31
CA LEU A 166 -20.10 -11.28 2.84
C LEU A 166 -19.26 -10.17 2.20
N SER A 167 -19.35 -10.02 0.87
CA SER A 167 -18.61 -9.03 0.10
C SER A 167 -19.06 -7.61 0.44
N ASN A 168 -20.37 -7.33 0.52
CA ASN A 168 -20.86 -6.02 0.92
C ASN A 168 -20.48 -5.68 2.36
N GLY A 169 -20.77 -6.57 3.32
CA GLY A 169 -20.45 -6.33 4.73
C GLY A 169 -18.97 -6.05 4.94
N TYR A 170 -18.10 -6.80 4.26
CA TYR A 170 -16.65 -6.58 4.31
C TYR A 170 -16.22 -5.27 3.65
N LYS A 171 -16.72 -4.95 2.45
CA LYS A 171 -16.44 -3.70 1.74
C LYS A 171 -16.88 -2.48 2.55
N GLU A 172 -18.09 -2.53 3.10
CA GLU A 172 -18.68 -1.46 3.91
C GLU A 172 -17.85 -1.12 5.14
N LEU A 173 -17.30 -2.12 5.82
CA LEU A 173 -16.40 -1.93 6.96
C LEU A 173 -15.08 -1.30 6.53
N LYS A 174 -14.53 -1.72 5.38
CA LYS A 174 -13.31 -1.11 4.81
C LYS A 174 -13.53 0.35 4.43
N LEU A 175 -14.66 0.69 3.82
CA LEU A 175 -15.01 2.08 3.46
C LEU A 175 -15.15 2.99 4.69
N ARG A 176 -15.61 2.46 5.82
CA ARG A 176 -15.71 3.17 7.10
C ARG A 176 -14.40 3.20 7.89
N GLY A 177 -13.35 2.54 7.40
CA GLY A 177 -12.07 2.43 8.10
C GLY A 177 -12.13 1.58 9.37
N VAL A 178 -13.08 0.65 9.49
CA VAL A 178 -13.16 -0.23 10.66
C VAL A 178 -12.10 -1.33 10.56
N ARG A 179 -11.23 -1.42 11.57
CA ARG A 179 -10.16 -2.42 11.61
C ARG A 179 -10.69 -3.80 12.00
N LEU A 180 -10.30 -4.81 11.22
CA LEU A 180 -10.61 -6.21 11.48
C LEU A 180 -9.34 -6.94 11.95
N SER A 181 -9.52 -8.01 12.73
CA SER A 181 -8.41 -8.90 13.08
C SER A 181 -7.94 -9.67 11.85
N GLU A 182 -6.66 -10.02 11.81
CA GLU A 182 -6.12 -10.85 10.71
C GLU A 182 -6.91 -12.16 10.56
N GLU A 183 -7.32 -12.75 11.69
CA GLU A 183 -8.17 -13.95 11.71
C GLU A 183 -9.52 -13.75 11.00
N MET A 184 -10.22 -12.65 11.27
CA MET A 184 -11.50 -12.37 10.64
C MET A 184 -11.33 -12.10 9.14
N GLU A 185 -10.30 -11.34 8.75
CA GLU A 185 -10.01 -11.06 7.34
C GLU A 185 -9.72 -12.35 6.56
N LEU A 186 -8.86 -13.22 7.11
CA LEU A 186 -8.55 -14.53 6.54
C LEU A 186 -9.79 -15.40 6.39
N PHE A 187 -10.63 -15.45 7.43
CA PHE A 187 -11.84 -16.25 7.43
C PHE A 187 -12.81 -15.80 6.33
N ILE A 188 -13.07 -14.50 6.22
CA ILE A 188 -13.99 -13.94 5.21
C ILE A 188 -13.43 -14.16 3.80
N GLN A 189 -12.16 -13.81 3.57
CA GLN A 189 -11.54 -14.00 2.25
C GLN A 189 -11.54 -15.48 1.86
N SER A 190 -11.27 -16.39 2.80
CA SER A 190 -11.37 -17.83 2.53
C SER A 190 -12.80 -18.26 2.17
N LYS A 191 -13.84 -17.67 2.78
CA LYS A 191 -15.24 -18.00 2.49
C LYS A 191 -15.71 -17.44 1.15
N ILE A 192 -15.36 -16.19 0.84
CA ILE A 192 -15.65 -15.60 -0.47
C ILE A 192 -14.90 -16.38 -1.57
N LEU A 193 -13.62 -16.71 -1.35
CA LEU A 193 -12.86 -17.57 -2.24
C LEU A 193 -13.55 -18.94 -2.41
N ASP A 194 -14.01 -19.57 -1.33
CA ASP A 194 -14.69 -20.86 -1.41
C ASP A 194 -15.91 -20.86 -2.32
N ILE A 195 -16.67 -19.76 -2.31
CA ILE A 195 -17.87 -19.56 -3.14
C ILE A 195 -17.46 -19.33 -4.60
N ARG A 196 -16.44 -18.50 -4.85
CA ARG A 196 -16.04 -18.07 -6.21
C ARG A 196 -15.04 -18.98 -6.92
N PHE A 197 -14.37 -19.88 -6.21
CA PHE A 197 -13.22 -20.62 -6.76
C PHE A 197 -13.58 -21.59 -7.89
N LEU A 198 -14.70 -22.32 -7.77
CA LEU A 198 -15.14 -23.29 -8.76
C LEU A 198 -16.59 -23.03 -9.16
N HIS A 199 -16.80 -22.82 -10.46
CA HIS A 199 -18.13 -22.61 -11.04
C HIS A 199 -18.44 -23.69 -12.08
N LYS A 200 -19.68 -24.18 -12.09
CA LYS A 200 -20.15 -25.15 -13.08
C LYS A 200 -20.75 -24.38 -14.26
N ASN A 201 -20.27 -24.61 -15.49
CA ASN A 201 -20.90 -24.02 -16.67
C ASN A 201 -22.38 -24.44 -16.74
N SER A 202 -23.30 -23.54 -16.40
CA SER A 202 -24.69 -23.63 -16.84
C SER A 202 -24.69 -23.26 -18.32
N ASN A 203 -25.49 -23.95 -19.14
CA ASN A 203 -25.55 -23.79 -20.61
C ASN A 203 -26.09 -22.41 -21.09
N GLN A 204 -25.97 -21.35 -20.30
CA GLN A 204 -26.30 -20.00 -20.74
C GLN A 204 -25.15 -19.43 -21.55
N ASN A 205 -25.19 -19.69 -22.86
CA ASN A 205 -24.56 -18.88 -23.89
C ASN A 205 -25.23 -17.49 -23.94
N THR A 206 -25.26 -16.74 -22.83
CA THR A 206 -25.42 -15.29 -22.93
C THR A 206 -24.02 -14.74 -23.06
N SER A 207 -23.72 -14.17 -24.22
CA SER A 207 -22.50 -13.41 -24.40
C SER A 207 -22.50 -12.25 -23.39
N ASN A 208 -21.86 -12.40 -22.23
CA ASN A 208 -21.58 -11.35 -21.25
C ASN A 208 -20.64 -10.24 -21.80
N ARG A 209 -20.63 -10.04 -23.13
CA ARG A 209 -19.89 -8.96 -23.76
C ARG A 209 -20.62 -7.65 -23.44
N PRO A 210 -19.93 -6.63 -22.95
CA PRO A 210 -20.54 -5.34 -22.69
C PRO A 210 -21.11 -4.78 -23.98
N SER A 211 -22.38 -4.37 -23.97
CA SER A 211 -22.96 -3.56 -25.03
C SER A 211 -22.25 -2.21 -25.09
N TRP A 212 -22.39 -1.50 -26.23
CA TRP A 212 -21.91 -0.13 -26.33
C TRP A 212 -22.48 0.77 -25.22
N SER A 213 -23.75 0.60 -24.84
CA SER A 213 -24.35 1.37 -23.73
C SER A 213 -23.62 1.18 -22.40
N HIS A 214 -23.12 -0.03 -22.11
CA HIS A 214 -22.33 -0.26 -20.89
C HIS A 214 -20.94 0.39 -20.97
N ILE A 215 -20.30 0.36 -22.15
CA ILE A 215 -19.01 1.03 -22.40
C ILE A 215 -19.18 2.55 -22.27
N GLN A 216 -20.18 3.11 -22.94
CA GLN A 216 -20.55 4.52 -22.88
C GLN A 216 -20.76 4.96 -21.44
N LYS A 217 -21.55 4.19 -20.67
CA LYS A 217 -21.80 4.52 -19.28
C LYS A 217 -20.52 4.55 -18.42
N ARG A 218 -19.57 3.65 -18.67
CA ARG A 218 -18.26 3.68 -17.99
C ARG A 218 -17.42 4.89 -18.39
N ILE A 219 -17.47 5.31 -19.65
CA ILE A 219 -16.79 6.52 -20.12
C ILE A 219 -17.36 7.75 -19.38
N GLU A 220 -18.68 7.91 -19.36
CA GLU A 220 -19.36 8.96 -18.59
C GLU A 220 -18.88 8.99 -17.14
N MET A 221 -18.86 7.82 -16.49
CA MET A 221 -18.46 7.69 -15.08
C MET A 221 -17.00 8.08 -14.84
N VAL A 222 -16.09 7.80 -15.78
CA VAL A 222 -14.68 8.23 -15.72
C VAL A 222 -14.57 9.74 -15.88
N VAL A 223 -15.27 10.31 -16.85
CA VAL A 223 -15.28 11.76 -17.13
C VAL A 223 -15.84 12.53 -15.93
N ASP A 224 -16.98 12.10 -15.39
CA ASP A 224 -17.60 12.69 -14.20
C ASP A 224 -16.69 12.60 -12.99
N ALA A 225 -16.00 11.46 -12.82
CA ALA A 225 -15.09 11.26 -11.72
C ALA A 225 -13.87 12.18 -11.78
N ILE A 226 -13.27 12.35 -12.96
CA ILE A 226 -12.15 13.26 -13.18
C ILE A 226 -12.58 14.71 -12.94
N SER A 227 -13.75 15.11 -13.43
CA SER A 227 -14.32 16.44 -13.20
C SER A 227 -14.53 16.74 -11.71
N PHE A 228 -15.10 15.77 -10.98
CA PHE A 228 -15.28 15.86 -9.53
C PHE A 228 -13.94 16.00 -8.80
N ILE A 229 -12.95 15.16 -9.13
CA ILE A 229 -11.62 15.18 -8.51
C ILE A 229 -10.95 16.53 -8.74
N LYS A 230 -10.97 17.06 -9.97
CA LYS A 230 -10.36 18.35 -10.29
C LYS A 230 -11.03 19.49 -9.52
N THR A 231 -12.36 19.55 -9.53
CA THR A 231 -13.12 20.65 -8.93
C THR A 231 -12.91 20.74 -7.42
N ASN A 232 -12.85 19.58 -6.75
CA ASN A 232 -12.81 19.54 -5.28
C ASN A 232 -11.39 19.47 -4.70
N TYR A 233 -10.39 18.97 -5.44
CA TYR A 233 -9.05 18.67 -4.90
C TYR A 233 -7.89 19.45 -5.54
N TRP A 234 -8.18 20.44 -6.38
CA TRP A 234 -7.13 21.34 -6.90
C TRP A 234 -6.33 22.00 -5.77
N ASP A 235 -7.04 22.66 -4.84
CA ASP A 235 -6.43 23.34 -3.69
C ASP A 235 -6.62 22.60 -2.36
N ALA A 236 -7.61 21.71 -2.25
CA ALA A 236 -7.87 20.96 -1.02
C ALA A 236 -6.83 19.85 -0.76
N SER A 237 -6.69 19.46 0.51
CA SER A 237 -5.95 18.25 0.91
C SER A 237 -6.66 16.98 0.41
N LEU A 238 -5.88 15.96 0.12
CA LEU A 238 -6.42 14.65 -0.28
C LEU A 238 -6.99 13.92 0.94
N ASP A 239 -8.08 13.18 0.74
CA ASP A 239 -8.81 12.48 1.79
C ASP A 239 -9.39 11.13 1.25
N GLU A 240 -10.17 10.42 2.07
CA GLU A 240 -10.79 9.14 1.73
C GLU A 240 -11.69 9.24 0.49
N LYS A 241 -12.35 10.38 0.31
CA LYS A 241 -13.30 10.60 -0.78
C LYS A 241 -12.56 10.81 -2.10
N PHE A 242 -11.41 11.49 -2.08
CA PHE A 242 -10.49 11.50 -3.21
C PHE A 242 -10.04 10.08 -3.55
N LEU A 243 -9.59 9.32 -2.54
CA LEU A 243 -9.06 7.97 -2.75
C LEU A 243 -10.11 7.05 -3.39
N LEU A 244 -11.33 7.01 -2.86
CA LEU A 244 -12.42 6.22 -3.40
C LEU A 244 -12.71 6.60 -4.86
N LYS A 245 -12.73 7.90 -5.19
CA LYS A 245 -12.99 8.37 -6.56
C LYS A 245 -11.83 8.06 -7.51
N ALA A 246 -10.60 8.23 -7.06
CA ALA A 246 -9.40 7.94 -7.83
C ALA A 246 -9.28 6.44 -8.13
N GLU A 247 -9.50 5.56 -7.15
CA GLU A 247 -9.54 4.11 -7.37
C GLU A 247 -10.67 3.70 -8.30
N PHE A 248 -11.83 4.34 -8.18
CA PHE A 248 -12.97 4.09 -9.05
C PHE A 248 -12.68 4.43 -10.51
N THR A 249 -12.11 5.63 -10.75
CA THR A 249 -11.63 6.07 -12.06
C THR A 249 -10.62 5.07 -12.61
N LEU A 250 -9.65 4.67 -11.79
CA LEU A 250 -8.59 3.75 -12.17
C LEU A 250 -9.12 2.36 -12.58
N LYS A 251 -10.04 1.78 -11.79
CA LYS A 251 -10.71 0.50 -12.10
C LYS A 251 -11.46 0.57 -13.43
N ASN A 252 -12.18 1.66 -13.70
CA ASN A 252 -12.92 1.83 -14.95
C ASN A 252 -11.99 2.06 -16.15
N ILE A 253 -10.90 2.82 -16.00
CA ILE A 253 -9.86 2.96 -17.03
C ILE A 253 -9.26 1.60 -17.38
N HIS A 254 -8.96 0.76 -16.38
CA HIS A 254 -8.45 -0.59 -16.59
C HIS A 254 -9.43 -1.49 -17.38
N VAL A 255 -10.73 -1.40 -17.10
CA VAL A 255 -11.74 -2.14 -17.86
C VAL A 255 -11.84 -1.57 -19.29
N LEU A 256 -11.95 -0.26 -19.45
CA LEU A 256 -12.08 0.40 -20.75
C LEU A 256 -10.89 0.12 -21.66
N LYS A 257 -9.65 0.20 -21.17
CA LYS A 257 -8.46 -0.12 -21.98
C LYS A 257 -8.50 -1.56 -22.51
N SER A 258 -9.05 -2.50 -21.73
CA SER A 258 -9.19 -3.90 -22.16
C SER A 258 -10.26 -4.08 -23.24
N LEU A 259 -11.29 -3.22 -23.25
CA LEU A 259 -12.42 -3.23 -24.19
C LEU A 259 -12.15 -2.40 -25.45
N LEU A 260 -11.29 -1.39 -25.38
CA LEU A 260 -11.04 -0.39 -26.44
C LEU A 260 -9.61 -0.48 -27.00
N LYS A 261 -9.10 -1.70 -27.17
CA LYS A 261 -7.72 -1.96 -27.64
C LYS A 261 -7.38 -1.32 -28.99
N SER A 262 -8.37 -1.09 -29.85
CA SER A 262 -8.19 -0.39 -31.13
C SER A 262 -7.80 1.08 -30.99
N THR A 263 -7.95 1.69 -29.81
CA THR A 263 -7.70 3.12 -29.57
C THR A 263 -6.32 3.40 -28.95
N TYR A 264 -5.46 2.38 -28.80
CA TYR A 264 -4.12 2.53 -28.20
C TYR A 264 -3.16 3.45 -28.98
N ASN A 265 -3.50 3.80 -30.23
CA ASN A 265 -2.78 4.81 -31.02
C ASN A 265 -3.45 6.19 -31.01
N LYS A 266 -4.52 6.35 -30.24
CA LYS A 266 -5.27 7.62 -30.11
C LYS A 266 -5.26 8.16 -28.68
N LEU A 267 -5.27 7.28 -27.68
CA LEU A 267 -5.32 7.62 -26.26
C LEU A 267 -4.17 7.00 -25.46
N PRO A 268 -3.59 7.73 -24.48
CA PRO A 268 -2.48 7.26 -23.65
C PRO A 268 -2.95 6.40 -22.47
N TRP A 269 -3.59 5.26 -22.76
CA TRP A 269 -4.23 4.40 -21.75
C TRP A 269 -3.26 3.91 -20.66
N GLU A 270 -2.12 3.35 -21.06
CA GLU A 270 -1.13 2.77 -20.12
C GLU A 270 -0.45 3.86 -19.29
N GLU A 271 -0.21 5.04 -19.87
CA GLU A 271 0.44 6.15 -19.19
C GLU A 271 -0.46 6.71 -18.08
N ILE A 272 -1.74 6.95 -18.37
CA ILE A 272 -2.69 7.49 -17.39
C ILE A 272 -2.99 6.49 -16.28
N GLU A 273 -3.26 5.23 -16.62
CA GLU A 273 -3.52 4.19 -15.63
C GLU A 273 -2.32 4.00 -14.70
N PHE A 274 -1.10 3.94 -15.25
CA PHE A 274 0.10 3.76 -14.46
C PHE A 274 0.41 4.98 -13.59
N CYS A 275 0.38 6.20 -14.13
CA CYS A 275 0.63 7.41 -13.34
C CYS A 275 -0.39 7.56 -12.20
N LEU A 276 -1.68 7.29 -12.46
CA LEU A 276 -2.70 7.32 -11.41
C LEU A 276 -2.50 6.19 -10.39
N THR A 277 -2.10 5.00 -10.84
CA THR A 277 -1.76 3.87 -9.95
C THR A 277 -0.63 4.24 -8.99
N ILE A 278 0.48 4.78 -9.52
CA ILE A 278 1.63 5.15 -8.70
C ILE A 278 1.26 6.31 -7.78
N PHE A 279 0.49 7.30 -8.24
CA PHE A 279 0.02 8.39 -7.38
C PHE A 279 -0.80 7.87 -6.19
N ILE A 280 -1.78 6.99 -6.42
CA ILE A 280 -2.57 6.36 -5.36
C ILE A 280 -1.70 5.52 -4.43
N HIS A 281 -0.75 4.77 -4.99
CA HIS A 281 0.20 3.96 -4.23
C HIS A 281 1.03 4.83 -3.27
N CYS A 282 1.59 5.92 -3.79
CA CYS A 282 2.37 6.86 -3.01
C CYS A 282 1.56 7.52 -1.90
N PHE A 283 0.31 7.88 -2.21
CA PHE A 283 -0.62 8.47 -1.25
C PHE A 283 -0.98 7.48 -0.12
N LYS A 284 -1.38 6.24 -0.44
CA LYS A 284 -1.75 5.21 0.55
C LYS A 284 -0.60 4.83 1.48
N ASN A 285 0.59 4.67 0.92
CA ASN A 285 1.77 4.21 1.66
C ASN A 285 2.59 5.36 2.24
N ARG A 286 2.15 6.61 2.02
CA ARG A 286 2.91 7.81 2.38
C ARG A 286 4.36 7.76 1.88
N PHE A 287 4.56 7.18 0.68
CA PHE A 287 5.81 7.32 -0.09
C PHE A 287 6.00 8.76 -0.59
N GLU A 288 5.26 9.72 -0.05
CA GLU A 288 5.62 11.13 -0.06
C GLU A 288 7.08 11.34 0.46
N ALA A 289 7.72 10.40 1.15
CA ALA A 289 9.18 10.49 1.38
C ALA A 289 10.06 10.19 0.13
N ASN A 290 9.52 9.56 -0.93
CA ASN A 290 10.29 9.25 -2.14
C ASN A 290 10.31 10.46 -3.09
N LEU A 291 11.45 11.13 -3.06
CA LEU A 291 11.73 12.36 -3.81
C LEU A 291 11.43 12.26 -5.32
N VAL A 292 11.66 11.09 -5.92
CA VAL A 292 11.46 10.89 -7.37
C VAL A 292 9.99 11.01 -7.72
N TYR A 293 9.10 10.34 -6.97
CA TYR A 293 7.67 10.39 -7.27
C TYR A 293 7.07 11.77 -7.02
N ASN A 294 7.49 12.48 -5.96
CA ASN A 294 6.98 13.82 -5.69
C ASN A 294 7.43 14.86 -6.70
N SER A 295 8.69 14.82 -7.13
CA SER A 295 9.21 15.76 -8.14
C SER A 295 8.55 15.55 -9.49
N VAL A 296 8.28 14.30 -9.87
CA VAL A 296 7.77 13.96 -11.20
C VAL A 296 6.24 13.97 -11.24
N LEU A 297 5.55 13.30 -10.30
CA LEU A 297 4.09 13.12 -10.28
C LEU A 297 3.42 13.80 -9.08
N ASN A 298 3.56 15.12 -8.97
CA ASN A 298 2.84 15.88 -7.94
C ASN A 298 1.32 15.95 -8.21
N LYS A 299 0.56 16.34 -7.17
CA LYS A 299 -0.91 16.48 -7.21
C LYS A 299 -1.40 17.32 -8.40
N LYS A 300 -0.74 18.43 -8.73
CA LYS A 300 -1.19 19.32 -9.82
C LYS A 300 -1.03 18.65 -11.19
N LYS A 301 0.12 18.01 -11.43
CA LYS A 301 0.40 17.30 -12.68
C LYS A 301 -0.59 16.18 -12.93
N ILE A 302 -0.87 15.32 -11.93
CA ILE A 302 -1.82 14.23 -12.11
C ILE A 302 -3.24 14.76 -12.44
N LEU A 303 -3.68 15.84 -11.79
CA LEU A 303 -4.97 16.47 -12.09
C LEU A 303 -5.03 17.02 -13.52
N MET A 304 -3.94 17.64 -14.00
CA MET A 304 -3.83 18.12 -15.39
C MET A 304 -3.84 16.98 -16.41
N TYR A 305 -3.13 15.89 -16.13
CA TYR A 305 -3.12 14.71 -17.01
C TYR A 305 -4.48 14.06 -17.09
N LEU A 306 -5.17 13.88 -15.95
CA LEU A 306 -6.52 13.34 -15.93
C LEU A 306 -7.49 14.22 -16.70
N GLU A 307 -7.44 15.54 -16.54
CA GLU A 307 -8.31 16.45 -17.29
C GLU A 307 -8.06 16.35 -18.81
N THR A 308 -6.79 16.37 -19.21
CA THR A 308 -6.41 16.29 -20.62
C THR A 308 -6.87 14.96 -21.23
N PHE A 309 -6.69 13.87 -20.47
CA PHE A 309 -7.19 12.56 -20.84
C PHE A 309 -8.71 12.50 -20.94
N SER A 310 -9.43 13.09 -19.99
CA SER A 310 -10.89 13.13 -20.00
C SER A 310 -11.44 13.84 -21.24
N LYS A 311 -10.84 14.96 -21.65
CA LYS A 311 -11.23 15.68 -22.87
C LYS A 311 -10.99 14.84 -24.13
N ALA A 312 -9.82 14.20 -24.22
CA ALA A 312 -9.49 13.32 -25.34
C ALA A 312 -10.41 12.10 -25.39
N LEU A 313 -10.74 11.51 -24.24
CA LEU A 313 -11.63 10.35 -24.14
C LEU A 313 -13.05 10.70 -24.62
N SER A 314 -13.61 11.83 -24.20
CA SER A 314 -14.93 12.29 -24.68
C SER A 314 -14.93 12.56 -26.18
N SER A 315 -13.85 13.13 -26.73
CA SER A 315 -13.73 13.34 -28.18
C SER A 315 -13.69 12.02 -28.96
N GLU A 316 -13.02 11.00 -28.43
CA GLU A 316 -12.95 9.68 -29.09
C GLU A 316 -14.24 8.88 -28.93
N GLU A 317 -14.99 9.06 -27.84
CA GLU A 317 -16.30 8.44 -27.60
C GLU A 317 -17.27 8.69 -28.76
N GLU A 318 -17.38 9.94 -29.22
CA GLU A 318 -18.22 10.32 -30.37
C GLU A 318 -17.83 9.56 -31.65
N SER A 319 -16.53 9.35 -31.88
CA SER A 319 -16.03 8.62 -33.05
C SER A 319 -16.33 7.11 -32.99
N MET A 320 -16.45 6.55 -31.78
CA MET A 320 -16.63 5.13 -31.53
C MET A 320 -18.11 4.68 -31.54
N GLN A 321 -19.06 5.61 -31.40
CA GLN A 321 -20.49 5.33 -31.25
C GLN A 321 -21.11 4.42 -32.32
N ASN A 322 -20.54 4.42 -33.53
CA ASN A 322 -21.00 3.60 -34.66
C ASN A 322 -20.14 2.36 -34.95
N SER A 323 -19.13 2.08 -34.12
CA SER A 323 -18.20 0.96 -34.30
C SER A 323 -18.71 -0.32 -33.63
N ASP A 324 -18.42 -1.47 -34.23
CA ASP A 324 -18.69 -2.77 -33.61
C ASP A 324 -17.75 -2.98 -32.40
N VAL A 325 -18.32 -3.27 -31.23
CA VAL A 325 -17.60 -3.54 -29.97
C VAL A 325 -16.56 -4.66 -30.15
N ILE A 326 -16.83 -5.64 -31.01
CA ILE A 326 -15.87 -6.72 -31.31
C ILE A 326 -14.64 -6.16 -32.01
N GLN A 327 -14.80 -5.18 -32.88
CA GLN A 327 -13.67 -4.53 -33.56
C GLN A 327 -12.90 -3.63 -32.61
N LEU A 328 -13.58 -2.92 -31.70
CA LEU A 328 -12.93 -2.09 -30.69
C LEU A 328 -12.04 -2.89 -29.74
N ALA A 329 -12.44 -4.12 -29.41
CA ALA A 329 -11.67 -5.01 -28.56
C ALA A 329 -10.47 -5.69 -29.27
N LYS A 330 -10.32 -5.55 -30.60
CA LYS A 330 -9.21 -6.15 -31.33
C LYS A 330 -7.92 -5.35 -31.10
N PRO A 331 -6.79 -6.02 -30.77
CA PRO A 331 -5.51 -5.34 -30.62
C PRO A 331 -4.98 -4.85 -31.98
N LEU A 332 -4.24 -3.73 -31.98
CA LEU A 332 -3.58 -3.14 -33.15
C LEU A 332 -2.45 -4.01 -33.74
N GLY A 333 -2.14 -5.17 -33.12
CA GLY A 333 -1.07 -6.10 -33.52
C GLY A 333 -0.04 -6.33 -32.40
N ARG A 334 0.96 -7.20 -32.65
CA ARG A 334 2.07 -7.47 -31.72
C ARG A 334 3.40 -7.02 -32.33
N GLY A 335 4.13 -6.13 -31.65
CA GLY A 335 5.48 -5.73 -32.08
C GLY A 335 6.01 -4.46 -31.41
N LYS A 336 7.33 -4.37 -31.22
CA LYS A 336 8.02 -3.26 -30.52
C LYS A 336 7.93 -1.91 -31.26
N SER A 337 8.03 -1.92 -32.59
CA SER A 337 7.96 -0.70 -33.42
C SER A 337 6.58 -0.03 -33.43
N LEU A 338 5.52 -0.76 -33.05
CA LEU A 338 4.16 -0.25 -33.03
C LEU A 338 3.92 0.75 -31.88
N ARG A 339 4.58 0.59 -30.73
CA ARG A 339 4.42 1.54 -29.60
C ARG A 339 4.96 2.92 -29.94
N ASN A 340 6.20 2.99 -30.45
CA ASN A 340 6.80 4.27 -30.83
C ASN A 340 6.00 4.97 -31.94
N LYS A 341 5.34 4.21 -32.83
CA LYS A 341 4.40 4.75 -33.82
C LYS A 341 3.13 5.29 -33.16
N ALA A 342 2.50 4.49 -32.29
CA ALA A 342 1.30 4.89 -31.55
C ALA A 342 1.53 6.17 -30.72
N VAL A 343 2.62 6.25 -29.97
CA VAL A 343 2.97 7.45 -29.19
C VAL A 343 3.16 8.68 -30.09
N LYS A 344 3.83 8.52 -31.25
CA LYS A 344 3.99 9.60 -32.23
C LYS A 344 2.65 10.05 -32.82
N GLU A 345 1.73 9.12 -33.10
CA GLU A 345 0.38 9.43 -33.57
C GLU A 345 -0.43 10.20 -32.52
N ILE A 346 -0.38 9.76 -31.25
CA ILE A 346 -1.05 10.44 -30.14
C ILE A 346 -0.52 11.87 -29.97
N LEU A 347 0.80 12.06 -29.95
CA LEU A 347 1.40 13.39 -29.79
C LEU A 347 1.12 14.32 -30.98
N LYS A 348 0.90 13.76 -32.17
CA LYS A 348 0.51 14.53 -33.35
C LYS A 348 -0.91 15.06 -33.23
N SER A 349 -1.82 14.26 -32.68
CA SER A 349 -3.22 14.65 -32.46
C SER A 349 -3.41 15.48 -31.18
N HIS A 350 -2.64 15.20 -30.14
CA HIS A 350 -2.75 15.78 -28.80
C HIS A 350 -1.37 16.11 -28.22
N PRO A 351 -0.76 17.26 -28.59
CA PRO A 351 0.57 17.66 -28.11
C PRO A 351 0.65 17.86 -26.59
N SER A 352 -0.49 18.12 -25.93
CA SER A 352 -0.58 18.30 -24.47
C SER A 352 -0.16 17.08 -23.65
N PHE A 353 -0.08 15.89 -24.27
CA PHE A 353 0.44 14.68 -23.58
C PHE A 353 1.97 14.58 -23.56
N GLN A 354 2.71 15.54 -24.15
CA GLN A 354 4.17 15.53 -24.17
C GLN A 354 4.76 15.33 -22.76
N ASP A 355 4.32 16.16 -21.80
CA ASP A 355 4.81 16.10 -20.42
C ASP A 355 4.43 14.79 -19.73
N LEU A 356 3.21 14.27 -19.99
CA LEU A 356 2.76 12.98 -19.47
C LEU A 356 3.72 11.86 -19.87
N TYR A 357 4.15 11.80 -21.14
CA TYR A 357 5.05 10.75 -21.60
C TYR A 357 6.47 10.87 -21.01
N ILE A 358 6.96 12.09 -20.79
CA ILE A 358 8.26 12.34 -20.16
C ILE A 358 8.24 11.89 -18.69
N ASP A 359 7.23 12.33 -17.95
CA ASP A 359 7.06 12.02 -16.54
C ASP A 359 6.80 10.52 -16.34
N TYR A 360 5.93 9.94 -17.18
CA TYR A 360 5.67 8.51 -17.23
C TYR A 360 6.94 7.69 -17.48
N LYS A 361 7.80 8.07 -18.45
CA LYS A 361 9.08 7.36 -18.72
C LYS A 361 9.91 7.27 -17.45
N THR A 362 10.06 8.39 -16.73
CA THR A 362 10.90 8.49 -15.53
C THR A 362 10.34 7.64 -14.39
N VAL A 363 9.05 7.79 -14.07
CA VAL A 363 8.38 7.08 -12.97
C VAL A 363 8.32 5.59 -13.23
N ARG A 364 7.99 5.19 -14.47
CA ARG A 364 7.92 3.79 -14.88
C ARG A 364 9.29 3.12 -14.75
N ASP A 365 10.33 3.73 -15.30
CA ASP A 365 11.67 3.16 -15.25
C ASP A 365 12.14 3.03 -13.80
N PHE A 366 11.92 4.06 -12.98
CA PHE A 366 12.22 4.01 -11.55
C PHE A 366 11.50 2.87 -10.83
N TYR A 367 10.17 2.75 -10.97
CA TYR A 367 9.38 1.68 -10.35
C TYR A 367 9.85 0.27 -10.76
N SER A 368 10.10 0.07 -12.06
CA SER A 368 10.58 -1.21 -12.57
C SER A 368 11.97 -1.54 -12.06
N LEU A 369 12.87 -0.56 -12.00
CA LEU A 369 14.21 -0.75 -11.48
C LEU A 369 14.22 -1.03 -9.97
N GLU A 370 13.39 -0.37 -9.15
CA GLU A 370 13.26 -0.66 -7.72
C GLU A 370 12.75 -2.09 -7.49
N THR A 371 11.80 -2.52 -8.31
CA THR A 371 11.30 -3.90 -8.28
C THR A 371 12.42 -4.87 -8.66
N MET A 372 13.12 -4.63 -9.77
CA MET A 372 14.24 -5.48 -10.20
C MET A 372 15.35 -5.54 -9.14
N LYS A 373 15.65 -4.43 -8.47
CA LYS A 373 16.61 -4.34 -7.37
C LYS A 373 16.22 -5.26 -6.21
N THR A 374 14.98 -5.15 -5.75
CA THR A 374 14.44 -5.97 -4.67
C THR A 374 14.55 -7.47 -4.97
N TYR A 375 14.15 -7.87 -6.19
CA TYR A 375 14.24 -9.28 -6.60
C TYR A 375 15.68 -9.72 -6.86
N ALA A 376 16.56 -8.86 -7.37
CA ALA A 376 17.97 -9.20 -7.55
C ALA A 376 18.66 -9.43 -6.21
N ASP A 377 18.36 -8.60 -5.20
CA ASP A 377 18.85 -8.79 -3.82
C ASP A 377 18.37 -10.11 -3.22
N LEU A 378 17.10 -10.47 -3.40
CA LEU A 378 16.58 -11.79 -3.03
C LEU A 378 17.29 -12.93 -3.79
N GLY A 379 17.50 -12.76 -5.09
CA GLY A 379 18.17 -13.78 -5.91
C GLY A 379 19.59 -14.05 -5.45
N MET A 380 20.31 -13.03 -4.98
CA MET A 380 21.66 -13.17 -4.42
C MET A 380 21.66 -13.81 -3.02
N SER A 381 20.64 -13.57 -2.20
CA SER A 381 20.57 -14.11 -0.83
C SER A 381 19.97 -15.51 -0.73
N ALA A 382 19.18 -15.94 -1.74
CA ALA A 382 18.51 -17.24 -1.75
C ALA A 382 19.48 -18.44 -1.70
N ASP A 383 19.09 -19.49 -0.96
CA ASP A 383 19.91 -20.70 -0.86
C ASP A 383 19.76 -21.61 -2.09
N ALA A 384 20.72 -21.51 -3.02
CA ALA A 384 20.78 -22.33 -4.23
C ALA A 384 20.90 -23.85 -3.98
N THR A 385 21.20 -24.29 -2.75
CA THR A 385 21.26 -25.71 -2.39
C THR A 385 19.88 -26.31 -2.07
N GLN A 386 18.95 -25.48 -1.60
CA GLN A 386 17.57 -25.88 -1.29
C GLN A 386 16.67 -25.73 -2.51
N LYS A 387 15.59 -26.53 -2.57
CA LYS A 387 14.61 -26.43 -3.67
C LYS A 387 13.88 -25.09 -3.65
N GLU A 388 13.60 -24.57 -2.46
CA GLU A 388 12.94 -23.29 -2.21
C GLU A 388 13.77 -22.14 -2.79
N GLY A 389 15.05 -22.06 -2.46
CA GLY A 389 15.94 -21.03 -3.01
C GLY A 389 16.14 -21.17 -4.53
N GLN A 390 16.17 -22.39 -5.06
CA GLN A 390 16.17 -22.60 -6.51
C GLN A 390 14.90 -22.06 -7.19
N LEU A 391 13.72 -22.31 -6.64
CA LEU A 391 12.45 -21.76 -7.13
C LEU A 391 12.42 -20.22 -7.02
N ALA A 392 12.92 -19.66 -5.92
CA ALA A 392 13.04 -18.22 -5.73
C ALA A 392 13.95 -17.60 -6.81
N ILE A 393 15.13 -18.17 -7.08
CA ILE A 393 16.03 -17.69 -8.14
C ILE A 393 15.35 -17.74 -9.52
N MET A 394 14.55 -18.78 -9.80
CA MET A 394 13.77 -18.84 -11.05
C MET A 394 12.72 -17.74 -11.13
N ARG A 395 12.04 -17.46 -10.02
CA ARG A 395 11.06 -16.38 -9.93
C ARG A 395 11.71 -15.02 -10.16
N VAL A 396 12.87 -14.78 -9.56
CA VAL A 396 13.68 -13.56 -9.78
C VAL A 396 13.99 -13.37 -11.25
N LEU A 397 14.46 -14.40 -11.96
CA LEU A 397 14.74 -14.30 -13.39
C LEU A 397 13.48 -14.01 -14.24
N GLN A 398 12.35 -14.64 -13.91
CA GLN A 398 11.09 -14.40 -14.61
C GLN A 398 10.61 -12.95 -14.41
N VAL A 399 10.69 -12.42 -13.19
CA VAL A 399 10.29 -11.04 -12.87
C VAL A 399 11.23 -10.05 -13.56
N ILE A 400 12.55 -10.24 -13.48
CA ILE A 400 13.54 -9.42 -14.21
C ILE A 400 13.23 -9.42 -15.72
N GLY A 401 12.94 -10.58 -16.29
CA GLY A 401 12.61 -10.71 -17.71
C GLY A 401 11.36 -9.97 -18.15
N GLU A 402 10.33 -9.98 -17.31
CA GLU A 402 9.11 -9.23 -17.56
C GLU A 402 9.33 -7.72 -17.46
N HIS A 403 10.11 -7.24 -16.49
CA HIS A 403 10.40 -5.82 -16.36
C HIS A 403 11.31 -5.27 -17.46
N LEU A 404 12.14 -6.11 -18.10
CA LEU A 404 12.93 -5.74 -19.29
C LEU A 404 12.06 -5.56 -20.57
N LYS A 405 10.75 -5.79 -20.51
CA LYS A 405 9.85 -5.72 -21.66
C LYS A 405 9.39 -4.28 -21.94
N SER A 406 9.36 -3.95 -23.23
CA SER A 406 8.75 -2.72 -23.74
C SER A 406 7.75 -3.06 -24.85
N THR A 407 6.50 -3.35 -24.47
CA THR A 407 5.40 -3.60 -25.42
C THR A 407 4.33 -2.53 -25.35
N ILE A 408 3.41 -2.48 -26.33
CA ILE A 408 2.29 -1.53 -26.32
C ILE A 408 1.43 -1.68 -25.05
N GLU A 409 1.04 -2.92 -24.72
CA GLU A 409 0.11 -3.23 -23.63
C GLU A 409 0.81 -3.49 -22.28
N SER A 410 2.15 -3.56 -22.27
CA SER A 410 2.96 -3.69 -21.05
C SER A 410 4.34 -3.05 -21.28
N PRO A 411 4.40 -1.71 -21.30
CA PRO A 411 5.65 -0.95 -21.26
C PRO A 411 6.18 -0.92 -19.83
N LYS A 412 7.14 -1.79 -19.47
CA LYS A 412 7.70 -1.82 -18.10
C LYS A 412 9.01 -1.05 -17.97
N LEU A 413 9.81 -1.00 -19.02
CA LEU A 413 11.06 -0.24 -19.03
C LEU A 413 11.26 0.44 -20.40
N SER A 414 11.96 1.58 -20.41
CA SER A 414 12.35 2.20 -21.67
C SER A 414 13.32 1.32 -22.45
N GLU A 415 13.26 1.41 -23.77
CA GLU A 415 14.15 0.64 -24.64
C GLU A 415 15.63 0.99 -24.41
N GLU A 416 15.92 2.26 -24.16
CA GLU A 416 17.25 2.76 -23.80
C GLU A 416 17.79 2.09 -22.53
N THR A 417 17.03 2.15 -21.44
CA THR A 417 17.42 1.54 -20.16
C THR A 417 17.47 0.01 -20.27
N ALA A 418 16.51 -0.62 -20.94
CA ALA A 418 16.48 -2.07 -21.13
C ALA A 418 17.69 -2.56 -21.96
N ASN A 419 18.03 -1.89 -23.05
CA ASN A 419 19.19 -2.23 -23.87
C ASN A 419 20.49 -2.04 -23.09
N LYS A 420 20.59 -0.98 -22.28
CA LYS A 420 21.71 -0.78 -21.36
C LYS A 420 21.80 -1.90 -20.33
N LEU A 421 20.70 -2.33 -19.70
CA LEU A 421 20.73 -3.46 -18.76
C LEU A 421 21.05 -4.79 -19.45
N PHE A 422 20.56 -4.99 -20.67
CA PHE A 422 20.87 -6.20 -21.43
C PHE A 422 22.35 -6.32 -21.69
N SER A 423 23.08 -5.24 -21.97
CA SER A 423 24.52 -5.32 -22.23
C SER A 423 25.25 -6.07 -21.12
N PHE A 424 24.98 -5.77 -19.84
CA PHE A 424 25.60 -6.42 -18.68
C PHE A 424 25.36 -7.93 -18.54
N LEU A 425 24.36 -8.50 -19.23
CA LEU A 425 24.04 -9.92 -19.17
C LEU A 425 24.66 -10.72 -20.34
N PRO A 426 25.23 -11.92 -20.11
CA PRO A 426 25.60 -12.85 -21.18
C PRO A 426 24.40 -13.27 -22.03
N PHE A 427 24.59 -13.53 -23.33
CA PHE A 427 23.51 -13.93 -24.26
C PHE A 427 22.68 -15.11 -23.75
N SER A 428 23.32 -16.12 -23.15
CA SER A 428 22.62 -17.29 -22.60
C SER A 428 21.67 -16.94 -21.47
N THR A 429 22.05 -15.99 -20.63
CA THR A 429 21.23 -15.55 -19.51
C THR A 429 20.04 -14.73 -20.04
N ARG A 430 20.26 -13.91 -21.07
CA ARG A 430 19.18 -13.22 -21.80
C ARG A 430 18.19 -14.21 -22.43
N GLU A 431 18.67 -15.31 -23.01
CA GLU A 431 17.84 -16.38 -23.59
C GLU A 431 17.02 -17.10 -22.51
N VAL A 432 17.64 -17.46 -21.38
CA VAL A 432 16.94 -18.08 -20.24
C VAL A 432 15.84 -17.17 -19.70
N ILE A 433 16.15 -15.88 -19.48
CA ILE A 433 15.20 -14.87 -19.02
C ILE A 433 14.03 -14.73 -20.01
N THR A 434 14.32 -14.67 -21.30
CA THR A 434 13.32 -14.58 -22.37
C THR A 434 12.41 -15.80 -22.40
N ASN A 435 12.98 -17.00 -22.34
CA ASN A 435 12.24 -18.26 -22.36
C ASN A 435 11.40 -18.45 -21.08
N LEU A 436 11.94 -18.12 -19.90
CA LEU A 436 11.20 -18.16 -18.63
C LEU A 436 9.98 -17.24 -18.66
N ARG A 437 10.18 -16.01 -19.12
CA ARG A 437 9.11 -15.04 -19.28
C ARG A 437 8.03 -15.56 -20.23
N ASP A 438 8.40 -15.98 -21.44
CA ASP A 438 7.41 -16.28 -22.48
C ASP A 438 6.65 -17.59 -22.20
N SER A 439 7.31 -18.60 -21.62
CA SER A 439 6.69 -19.89 -21.27
C SER A 439 5.65 -19.80 -20.15
N LEU A 440 5.82 -18.87 -19.21
CA LEU A 440 4.92 -18.70 -18.07
C LEU A 440 3.85 -17.60 -18.30
N SER A 441 4.10 -16.66 -19.22
CA SER A 441 3.19 -15.54 -19.53
C SER A 441 2.15 -15.86 -20.60
N HIS A 442 2.41 -16.80 -21.50
CA HIS A 442 1.48 -17.21 -22.55
C HIS A 442 1.29 -18.72 -22.47
N GLY A 443 0.07 -19.19 -22.18
CA GLY A 443 -0.28 -20.61 -22.08
C GLY A 443 -0.15 -21.35 -23.41
N VAL A 444 1.06 -21.45 -23.94
CA VAL A 444 1.38 -22.12 -25.20
C VAL A 444 1.62 -23.59 -24.89
N GLU A 445 0.75 -24.43 -25.44
CA GLU A 445 0.61 -25.87 -25.18
C GLU A 445 1.91 -26.70 -25.35
N ASP A 446 2.95 -26.15 -25.99
CA ASP A 446 4.19 -26.88 -26.23
C ASP A 446 5.29 -26.65 -25.16
N ASP A 447 5.22 -25.63 -24.29
CA ASP A 447 6.35 -25.19 -23.43
C ASP A 447 6.15 -25.21 -21.90
N THR A 448 4.97 -25.59 -21.40
CA THR A 448 4.55 -25.51 -19.98
C THR A 448 5.22 -26.51 -19.01
N HIS A 449 6.40 -27.04 -19.36
CA HIS A 449 7.21 -27.96 -18.54
C HIS A 449 8.53 -27.34 -18.04
N PHE A 450 8.74 -26.05 -18.27
CA PHE A 450 10.04 -25.39 -18.15
C PHE A 450 10.62 -25.43 -16.73
N THR A 451 9.90 -24.93 -15.72
CA THR A 451 10.35 -24.87 -14.32
C THR A 451 10.70 -26.25 -13.76
N ARG A 452 9.82 -27.23 -14.00
CA ARG A 452 9.98 -28.62 -13.54
C ARG A 452 11.18 -29.32 -14.15
N THR A 453 11.44 -29.07 -15.43
CA THR A 453 12.53 -29.72 -16.16
C THR A 453 13.88 -29.16 -15.71
N ILE A 454 13.95 -27.87 -15.41
CA ILE A 454 15.18 -27.23 -14.93
C ILE A 454 15.55 -27.74 -13.54
N ILE A 455 14.62 -27.69 -12.58
CA ILE A 455 14.91 -28.10 -11.19
C ILE A 455 15.24 -29.60 -11.12
N LYS A 456 14.48 -30.45 -11.83
CA LYS A 456 14.72 -31.90 -11.79
C LYS A 456 16.04 -32.35 -12.43
N LYS A 457 16.55 -31.60 -13.42
CA LYS A 457 17.72 -32.04 -14.23
C LYS A 457 19.04 -31.38 -13.84
N LYS A 458 19.05 -30.33 -13.00
CA LYS A 458 20.25 -29.49 -12.81
C LYS A 458 20.77 -29.49 -11.38
N ALA A 459 22.10 -29.44 -11.26
CA ALA A 459 22.81 -29.38 -9.99
C ALA A 459 22.83 -27.95 -9.40
N HIS A 460 23.00 -27.83 -8.08
CA HIS A 460 23.11 -26.55 -7.35
C HIS A 460 24.13 -25.56 -7.95
N LEU A 461 25.19 -26.06 -8.62
CA LEU A 461 26.19 -25.23 -9.31
C LEU A 461 25.59 -24.37 -10.43
N PHE A 462 24.52 -24.84 -11.10
CA PHE A 462 23.83 -24.08 -12.13
C PHE A 462 23.19 -22.81 -11.55
N PHE A 463 22.53 -22.93 -10.40
CA PHE A 463 21.86 -21.80 -9.74
C PHE A 463 22.88 -20.81 -9.16
N LYS A 464 24.01 -21.28 -8.62
CA LYS A 464 25.10 -20.40 -8.18
C LYS A 464 25.64 -19.52 -9.33
N ASN A 465 25.81 -20.09 -10.53
CA ASN A 465 26.24 -19.31 -11.70
C ASN A 465 25.20 -18.25 -12.10
N ILE A 466 23.91 -18.58 -12.02
CA ILE A 466 22.83 -17.60 -12.25
C ILE A 466 22.90 -16.47 -11.23
N GLN A 467 23.17 -16.75 -9.95
CA GLN A 467 23.31 -15.71 -8.92
C GLN A 467 24.44 -14.74 -9.24
N THR A 468 25.54 -15.22 -9.82
CA THR A 468 26.64 -14.36 -10.32
C THR A 468 26.22 -13.46 -11.48
N ASP A 469 25.30 -13.91 -12.34
CA ASP A 469 24.74 -13.05 -13.39
C ASP A 469 23.70 -12.06 -12.84
N ILE A 470 22.92 -12.49 -11.83
CA ILE A 470 21.98 -11.63 -11.09
C ILE A 470 22.75 -10.50 -10.38
N SER A 471 23.92 -10.77 -9.81
CA SER A 471 24.72 -9.73 -9.15
C SER A 471 25.20 -8.66 -10.13
N LYS A 472 25.57 -9.03 -11.37
CA LYS A 472 25.97 -8.08 -12.42
C LYS A 472 24.84 -7.16 -12.83
N ILE A 473 23.64 -7.71 -13.09
CA ILE A 473 22.49 -6.86 -13.42
C ILE A 473 22.07 -6.01 -12.21
N ASN A 474 22.26 -6.50 -10.98
CA ASN A 474 21.95 -5.73 -9.77
C ASN A 474 22.79 -4.45 -9.64
N VAL A 475 24.07 -4.50 -9.98
CA VAL A 475 24.95 -3.32 -10.03
C VAL A 475 24.41 -2.33 -11.06
N ALA A 476 24.15 -2.78 -12.28
CA ALA A 476 23.63 -1.93 -13.36
C ALA A 476 22.26 -1.30 -13.04
N VAL A 477 21.37 -2.06 -12.37
CA VAL A 477 20.07 -1.57 -11.89
C VAL A 477 20.27 -0.49 -10.82
N SER A 478 21.19 -0.71 -9.89
CA SER A 478 21.51 0.26 -8.83
C SER A 478 22.04 1.56 -9.44
N ASP A 479 22.96 1.48 -10.39
CA ASP A 479 23.49 2.64 -11.11
C ASP A 479 22.39 3.43 -11.85
N ALA A 480 21.48 2.73 -12.53
CA ALA A 480 20.35 3.36 -13.20
C ALA A 480 19.39 4.06 -12.21
N LEU A 481 19.09 3.43 -11.07
CA LEU A 481 18.29 4.02 -9.99
C LEU A 481 18.94 5.30 -9.45
N TYR A 482 20.25 5.27 -9.19
CA TYR A 482 20.97 6.44 -8.71
C TYR A 482 20.91 7.59 -9.72
N GLY A 483 21.09 7.30 -11.01
CA GLY A 483 20.94 8.29 -12.07
C GLY A 483 19.58 8.99 -12.06
N ILE A 484 18.49 8.22 -11.87
CA ILE A 484 17.13 8.79 -11.78
C ILE A 484 16.96 9.63 -10.50
N LYS A 485 17.40 9.14 -9.34
CA LYS A 485 17.34 9.87 -8.07
C LYS A 485 18.08 11.21 -8.15
N ILE A 486 19.29 11.21 -8.71
CA ILE A 486 20.10 12.42 -8.92
C ILE A 486 19.36 13.41 -9.83
N ASN A 487 18.77 12.96 -10.93
CA ASN A 487 18.04 13.84 -11.83
C ASN A 487 16.79 14.47 -11.17
N ALA A 488 16.09 13.72 -10.32
CA ALA A 488 14.99 14.23 -9.52
C ALA A 488 15.46 15.32 -8.53
N ILE A 489 16.57 15.06 -7.83
CA ILE A 489 17.22 16.03 -6.93
C ILE A 489 17.59 17.32 -7.69
N CYS A 490 18.26 17.19 -8.84
CA CYS A 490 18.65 18.35 -9.65
C CYS A 490 17.43 19.15 -10.11
N THR A 491 16.31 18.49 -10.39
CA THR A 491 15.07 19.15 -10.79
C THR A 491 14.47 19.96 -9.64
N ILE A 492 14.35 19.35 -8.46
CA ILE A 492 13.91 20.06 -7.25
C ILE A 492 14.85 21.22 -6.92
N ALA A 493 16.16 21.01 -6.96
CA ALA A 493 17.14 22.06 -6.68
C ALA A 493 16.99 23.27 -7.62
N ARG A 494 16.69 23.03 -8.91
CA ARG A 494 16.38 24.10 -9.87
C ARG A 494 15.07 24.82 -9.54
N GLU A 495 14.02 24.09 -9.15
CA GLU A 495 12.75 24.70 -8.73
C GLU A 495 12.92 25.56 -7.48
N ILE A 496 13.66 25.08 -6.48
CA ILE A 496 13.99 25.83 -5.26
C ILE A 496 14.76 27.10 -5.61
N ARG A 497 15.75 27.02 -6.50
CA ARG A 497 16.51 28.20 -6.94
C ARG A 497 15.66 29.21 -7.70
N SER A 498 14.53 28.80 -8.28
CA SER A 498 13.58 29.73 -8.91
C SER A 498 12.63 30.40 -7.92
N CYS A 499 12.55 29.90 -6.69
CA CYS A 499 11.67 30.42 -5.65
C CYS A 499 12.17 31.78 -5.14
N LYS A 500 11.23 32.71 -4.94
CA LYS A 500 11.50 34.04 -4.38
C LYS A 500 11.11 34.16 -2.91
N ARG A 501 10.36 33.19 -2.38
CA ARG A 501 9.86 33.13 -1.00
C ARG A 501 10.05 31.72 -0.44
N ILE A 502 10.26 31.61 0.87
CA ILE A 502 10.43 30.32 1.56
C ILE A 502 9.15 29.48 1.51
N GLU A 503 7.98 30.11 1.49
CA GLU A 503 6.69 29.42 1.31
C GLU A 503 6.63 28.65 -0.02
N ASP A 504 7.31 29.14 -1.06
CA ASP A 504 7.36 28.48 -2.36
C ASP A 504 8.35 27.30 -2.34
N VAL A 505 9.44 27.42 -1.56
CA VAL A 505 10.35 26.30 -1.27
C VAL A 505 9.63 25.21 -0.48
N ASN A 506 8.84 25.58 0.54
CA ASN A 506 8.02 24.64 1.30
C ASN A 506 6.96 23.96 0.42
N LYS A 507 6.46 24.61 -0.65
CA LYS A 507 5.58 23.95 -1.64
C LYS A 507 6.33 22.96 -2.54
N CYS A 508 7.60 23.20 -2.86
CA CYS A 508 8.43 22.25 -3.61
C CYS A 508 8.64 20.93 -2.85
N PHE A 509 8.73 21.02 -1.52
CA PHE A 509 8.83 19.84 -0.65
C PHE A 509 7.48 19.37 -0.08
N GLY A 510 6.41 20.16 -0.16
CA GLY A 510 5.10 19.80 0.40
C GLY A 510 5.07 19.77 1.95
N SER A 511 4.23 18.92 2.52
CA SER A 511 4.17 18.63 3.98
C SER A 511 5.44 17.96 4.53
N LEU A 512 6.45 17.72 3.68
CA LEU A 512 7.61 16.89 3.94
C LEU A 512 8.82 17.64 4.45
N PHE A 513 8.63 18.74 5.17
CA PHE A 513 9.71 19.27 6.01
C PHE A 513 10.31 18.17 6.92
N PHE A 514 9.48 17.16 7.23
CA PHE A 514 9.79 15.94 7.97
C PHE A 514 10.64 14.89 7.23
N SER A 515 10.64 14.84 5.89
CA SER A 515 11.39 13.82 5.11
C SER A 515 12.83 14.22 4.83
N PHE A 516 13.20 15.42 5.23
CA PHE A 516 14.46 16.02 4.84
C PHE A 516 15.66 15.39 5.58
N GLU A 517 15.50 15.00 6.85
CA GLU A 517 16.51 14.20 7.58
C GLU A 517 16.63 12.77 7.02
N THR A 518 15.51 12.15 6.64
CA THR A 518 15.52 10.84 5.97
C THR A 518 16.19 10.92 4.60
N PHE A 519 15.96 12.02 3.88
CA PHE A 519 16.61 12.35 2.62
C PHE A 519 18.11 12.60 2.79
N LEU A 520 18.51 13.38 3.80
CA LEU A 520 19.92 13.56 4.15
C LEU A 520 20.56 12.23 4.51
N SER A 521 19.89 11.37 5.27
CA SER A 521 20.35 10.01 5.55
C SER A 521 20.49 9.15 4.29
N GLU A 522 19.56 9.24 3.33
CA GLU A 522 19.68 8.54 2.04
C GLU A 522 20.85 9.06 1.20
N VAL A 523 21.05 10.38 1.18
CA VAL A 523 22.16 11.03 0.48
C VAL A 523 23.49 10.70 1.14
N GLU A 524 23.56 10.66 2.47
CA GLU A 524 24.74 10.27 3.25
C GLU A 524 25.07 8.77 3.11
N LYS A 525 24.06 7.91 2.90
CA LYS A 525 24.23 6.49 2.58
C LYS A 525 24.76 6.24 1.17
N ILE A 526 24.81 7.25 0.30
CA ILE A 526 25.49 7.15 -0.99
C ILE A 526 26.99 7.03 -0.71
N SER A 527 27.46 5.78 -0.58
CA SER A 527 28.90 5.52 -0.55
C SER A 527 29.50 5.96 -1.87
N LEU A 528 30.45 6.91 -1.80
CA LEU A 528 31.31 7.29 -2.92
C LEU A 528 32.08 6.08 -3.50
N ASP A 529 32.21 4.99 -2.72
CA ASP A 529 32.94 3.78 -3.09
C ASP A 529 32.10 2.76 -3.89
N ASN A 530 30.76 2.81 -3.80
CA ASN A 530 29.86 1.81 -4.41
C ASN A 530 29.29 2.24 -5.77
N ILE A 531 29.40 3.51 -6.16
CA ILE A 531 29.06 3.94 -7.52
C ILE A 531 30.28 3.65 -8.38
N THR A 532 30.39 2.39 -8.83
CA THR A 532 31.47 1.95 -9.72
C THR A 532 31.63 2.95 -10.86
N ASN A 533 32.86 3.21 -11.32
CA ASN A 533 33.06 3.91 -12.57
C ASN A 533 32.75 2.94 -13.71
N GLY A 534 31.64 2.19 -13.64
CA GLY A 534 31.48 0.85 -14.20
C GLY A 534 31.98 0.68 -15.63
N ASP A 535 31.80 1.68 -16.49
CA ASP A 535 32.31 1.66 -17.85
C ASP A 535 33.86 1.81 -17.92
N VAL A 536 34.44 2.70 -17.12
CA VAL A 536 35.89 2.93 -16.95
C VAL A 536 36.58 1.77 -16.24
N ASP A 537 35.98 1.21 -15.19
CA ASP A 537 36.57 0.09 -14.43
C ASP A 537 36.55 -1.21 -15.25
N GLN A 538 35.47 -1.47 -16.01
CA GLN A 538 35.41 -2.59 -16.97
C GLN A 538 36.39 -2.39 -18.12
N LEU A 539 36.56 -1.15 -18.60
CA LEU A 539 37.53 -0.84 -19.63
C LEU A 539 38.98 -1.02 -19.12
N GLU A 540 39.29 -0.66 -17.87
CA GLU A 540 40.57 -0.95 -17.24
C GLU A 540 40.83 -2.45 -17.09
N GLU A 541 39.84 -3.24 -16.70
CA GLU A 541 39.97 -4.70 -16.61
C GLU A 541 40.24 -5.32 -17.99
N LEU A 542 39.52 -4.87 -19.03
CA LEU A 542 39.74 -5.28 -20.42
C LEU A 542 41.11 -4.85 -20.94
N LEU A 543 41.57 -3.64 -20.60
CA LEU A 543 42.89 -3.12 -20.97
C LEU A 543 44.02 -3.85 -20.25
N SER A 544 43.83 -4.21 -18.98
CA SER A 544 44.76 -5.04 -18.22
C SER A 544 44.86 -6.44 -18.83
N CYS A 545 43.72 -7.04 -19.18
CA CYS A 545 43.69 -8.31 -19.93
C CYS A 545 44.40 -8.20 -21.28
N LEU A 546 44.17 -7.12 -22.03
CA LEU A 546 44.81 -6.87 -23.32
C LEU A 546 46.34 -6.73 -23.15
N SER A 547 46.77 -5.94 -22.17
CA SER A 547 48.17 -5.74 -21.83
C SER A 547 48.87 -7.06 -21.49
N ASN A 548 48.25 -7.88 -20.63
CA ASN A 548 48.76 -9.19 -20.21
C ASN A 548 48.81 -10.21 -21.37
N SER A 549 47.94 -10.08 -22.37
CA SER A 549 47.96 -10.95 -23.56
C SER A 549 49.01 -10.55 -24.61
N MET A 550 49.53 -9.32 -24.54
CA MET A 550 50.60 -8.83 -25.42
C MET A 550 51.98 -9.00 -24.77
N ASN A 551 52.51 -10.23 -24.76
CA ASN A 551 53.76 -10.58 -24.05
C ASN A 551 55.04 -9.83 -24.50
N ASN A 552 55.04 -9.08 -25.62
CA ASN A 552 56.20 -8.35 -26.16
C ASN A 552 55.84 -6.91 -26.62
N GLN A 553 55.40 -6.06 -25.69
CA GLN A 553 54.99 -4.68 -26.00
C GLN A 553 56.17 -3.78 -26.40
N THR A 554 56.05 -3.11 -27.55
CA THR A 554 56.97 -2.05 -27.97
C THR A 554 56.89 -0.82 -27.07
N SER A 555 57.90 0.04 -27.12
CA SER A 555 57.89 1.34 -26.41
C SER A 555 56.73 2.23 -26.85
N TYR A 556 56.32 2.15 -28.12
CA TYR A 556 55.17 2.86 -28.67
C TYR A 556 53.83 2.36 -28.07
N GLU A 557 53.62 1.04 -28.00
CA GLU A 557 52.41 0.45 -27.39
C GLU A 557 52.31 0.69 -25.89
N ARG A 558 53.43 0.60 -25.16
CA ARG A 558 53.48 0.98 -23.74
C ARG A 558 53.09 2.45 -23.55
N GLY A 559 53.61 3.34 -24.39
CA GLY A 559 53.23 4.75 -24.38
C GLY A 559 51.74 5.00 -24.68
N LEU A 560 51.11 4.17 -25.53
CA LEU A 560 49.67 4.25 -25.79
C LEU A 560 48.84 3.73 -24.60
N PHE A 561 49.25 2.62 -23.97
CA PHE A 561 48.61 2.15 -22.72
C PHE A 561 48.70 3.19 -21.61
N ASP A 562 49.87 3.81 -21.42
CA ASP A 562 50.07 4.86 -20.41
C ASP A 562 49.19 6.09 -20.69
N GLN A 563 49.03 6.48 -21.97
CA GLN A 563 48.12 7.56 -22.36
C GLN A 563 46.66 7.22 -22.07
N ILE A 564 46.22 6.00 -22.40
CA ILE A 564 44.85 5.53 -22.13
C ILE A 564 44.61 5.47 -20.61
N ASN A 565 45.51 4.89 -19.84
CA ASN A 565 45.40 4.79 -18.37
C ASN A 565 45.44 6.18 -17.71
N SER A 566 46.27 7.11 -18.18
CA SER A 566 46.30 8.49 -17.70
C SER A 566 44.98 9.23 -17.96
N LEU A 567 44.37 9.01 -19.12
CA LEU A 567 43.06 9.58 -19.44
C LEU A 567 41.95 8.97 -18.57
N LEU A 568 41.96 7.65 -18.37
CA LEU A 568 41.01 6.95 -17.49
C LEU A 568 41.10 7.50 -16.06
N GLN A 569 42.31 7.64 -15.52
CA GLN A 569 42.53 8.18 -14.18
C GLN A 569 42.04 9.63 -14.05
N LYS A 570 42.31 10.48 -15.06
CA LYS A 570 41.81 11.87 -15.10
C LYS A 570 40.28 11.93 -15.11
N GLU A 571 39.62 11.07 -15.88
CA GLU A 571 38.16 11.04 -15.93
C GLU A 571 37.58 10.54 -14.60
N LYS A 572 38.20 9.55 -13.94
CA LYS A 572 37.83 9.13 -12.57
C LYS A 572 37.93 10.29 -11.58
N GLU A 573 39.02 11.05 -11.61
CA GLU A 573 39.23 12.22 -10.74
C GLU A 573 38.18 13.31 -11.00
N ILE A 574 37.85 13.59 -12.26
CA ILE A 574 36.81 14.57 -12.64
C ILE A 574 35.43 14.10 -12.14
N ILE A 575 35.05 12.85 -12.40
CA ILE A 575 33.77 12.28 -11.97
C ILE A 575 33.67 12.29 -10.44
N PHE A 576 34.74 11.88 -9.74
CA PHE A 576 34.82 11.91 -8.28
C PHE A 576 34.67 13.33 -7.73
N SER A 577 35.36 14.31 -8.32
CA SER A 577 35.27 15.72 -7.90
C SER A 577 33.88 16.32 -8.11
N ILE A 578 33.24 16.04 -9.25
CA ILE A 578 31.87 16.52 -9.55
C ILE A 578 30.88 15.92 -8.56
N ARG A 579 30.98 14.61 -8.28
CA ARG A 579 30.11 13.90 -7.34
C ARG A 579 30.30 14.39 -5.90
N LYS A 580 31.55 14.59 -5.47
CA LYS A 580 31.87 15.13 -4.13
C LYS A 580 31.32 16.55 -3.94
N SER A 581 31.48 17.42 -4.94
CA SER A 581 30.92 18.78 -4.93
C SER A 581 29.39 18.75 -4.84
N PHE A 582 28.74 17.89 -5.65
CA PHE A 582 27.29 17.70 -5.60
C PHE A 582 26.81 17.25 -4.21
N LEU A 583 27.47 16.26 -3.59
CA LEU A 583 27.12 15.77 -2.26
C LEU A 583 27.23 16.86 -1.18
N LEU A 584 28.32 17.63 -1.20
CA LEU A 584 28.55 18.73 -0.25
C LEU A 584 27.48 19.82 -0.38
N ASN A 585 27.12 20.21 -1.61
CA ASN A 585 26.08 21.21 -1.85
C ASN A 585 24.70 20.71 -1.41
N MET A 586 24.42 19.41 -1.51
CA MET A 586 23.19 18.81 -1.01
C MET A 586 23.11 18.80 0.52
N ILE A 587 24.21 18.51 1.21
CA ILE A 587 24.29 18.59 2.69
C ILE A 587 24.18 20.04 3.17
N GLN A 588 24.65 21.02 2.40
CA GLN A 588 24.48 22.43 2.72
C GLN A 588 23.04 22.91 2.53
N LEU A 589 22.43 22.62 1.36
CA LEU A 589 20.99 22.85 1.12
C LEU A 589 20.17 22.20 2.25
N GLY A 590 20.60 20.99 2.59
CA GLY A 590 20.47 20.31 3.87
C GLY A 590 20.11 21.18 5.07
N ARG A 591 21.19 21.68 5.63
CA ARG A 591 21.24 22.46 6.87
C ARG A 591 20.50 23.79 6.75
N ILE A 592 20.42 24.37 5.55
CA ILE A 592 19.67 25.62 5.33
C ILE A 592 18.18 25.35 5.51
N LEU A 593 17.66 24.27 4.92
CA LEU A 593 16.24 23.95 4.96
C LEU A 593 15.79 23.54 6.36
N SER A 594 16.57 22.74 7.10
CA SER A 594 16.24 22.31 8.47
C SER A 594 16.11 23.47 9.49
N ARG A 595 16.67 24.64 9.17
CA ARG A 595 16.62 25.85 10.02
C ARG A 595 15.40 26.75 9.74
N SER A 596 14.62 26.48 8.68
CA SER A 596 13.80 27.50 8.00
C SER A 596 12.32 27.62 8.43
N GLU A 597 11.88 27.08 9.58
CA GLU A 597 10.47 27.20 10.00
C GLU A 597 9.99 28.66 10.25
N LYS A 598 10.88 29.68 10.27
CA LYS A 598 10.51 31.10 10.42
C LYS A 598 11.14 32.07 9.41
N GLY A 599 11.48 31.60 8.20
CA GLY A 599 11.64 32.41 6.99
C GLY A 599 12.33 33.77 7.14
N THR A 600 13.66 33.80 7.12
CA THR A 600 14.40 35.06 6.93
C THR A 600 14.85 35.24 5.48
N LYS A 601 14.96 36.48 4.99
CA LYS A 601 15.53 36.80 3.65
C LYS A 601 16.95 36.24 3.44
N ARG A 602 17.66 35.93 4.54
CA ARG A 602 19.04 35.45 4.54
C ARG A 602 19.14 34.03 3.97
N GLU A 603 18.19 33.15 4.31
CA GLU A 603 18.17 31.74 3.87
C GLU A 603 18.03 31.59 2.35
N ILE A 604 17.21 32.43 1.70
CA ILE A 604 17.05 32.42 0.23
C ILE A 604 18.35 32.89 -0.47
N SER A 605 19.04 33.87 0.12
CA SER A 605 20.36 34.29 -0.37
C SER A 605 21.39 33.17 -0.25
N ASP A 606 21.38 32.43 0.86
CA ASP A 606 22.30 31.29 1.08
C ASP A 606 22.04 30.15 0.08
N ILE A 607 20.77 29.88 -0.26
CA ILE A 607 20.41 28.92 -1.32
C ILE A 607 20.93 29.38 -2.69
N HIS A 608 20.84 30.68 -3.01
CA HIS A 608 21.36 31.22 -4.27
C HIS A 608 22.90 31.21 -4.35
N LEU A 609 23.59 31.19 -3.21
CA LEU A 609 25.06 31.13 -3.11
C LEU A 609 25.62 29.72 -3.31
N LEU A 610 24.79 28.66 -3.30
CA LEU A 610 25.23 27.31 -3.64
C LEU A 610 25.75 27.23 -5.08
N ASP A 611 26.87 26.54 -5.26
CA ASP A 611 27.61 26.44 -6.54
C ASP A 611 26.75 25.88 -7.70
N ASN A 612 27.09 26.22 -8.94
CA ASN A 612 26.39 25.83 -10.18
C ASN A 612 26.52 24.33 -10.52
N SER A 613 27.10 23.50 -9.64
CA SER A 613 27.27 22.05 -9.84
C SER A 613 25.95 21.31 -10.10
N PHE A 614 24.80 21.88 -9.70
CA PHE A 614 23.46 21.35 -10.00
C PHE A 614 23.07 21.39 -11.49
N ASN A 615 23.77 22.17 -12.31
CA ASN A 615 23.46 22.37 -13.73
C ASN A 615 24.23 21.42 -14.66
N ASN A 616 25.27 20.73 -14.18
CA ASN A 616 26.07 19.83 -14.99
C ASN A 616 25.63 18.37 -14.75
N PRO A 617 25.25 17.61 -15.79
CA PRO A 617 24.95 16.19 -15.64
C PRO A 617 26.19 15.46 -15.12
N ILE A 618 26.01 14.55 -14.17
CA ILE A 618 27.07 13.69 -13.62
C ILE A 618 27.34 12.55 -14.62
N THR A 619 27.77 12.89 -15.84
CA THR A 619 28.06 11.93 -16.90
C THR A 619 29.40 12.24 -17.57
N SER A 620 30.13 11.21 -18.02
CA SER A 620 31.39 11.39 -18.75
C SER A 620 31.13 12.19 -20.02
N LYS A 621 32.07 13.08 -20.37
CA LYS A 621 31.91 13.92 -21.57
C LYS A 621 32.05 13.05 -22.83
N GLU A 622 31.09 13.08 -23.76
CA GLU A 622 31.19 12.48 -25.11
C GLU A 622 32.56 12.62 -25.83
N PRO A 623 33.35 13.72 -25.66
CA PRO A 623 34.72 13.79 -26.19
C PRO A 623 35.72 12.77 -25.62
N PHE A 624 35.53 12.25 -24.40
CA PHE A 624 36.43 11.31 -23.74
C PHE A 624 36.45 9.93 -24.41
N LEU A 625 35.29 9.32 -24.63
CA LEU A 625 35.15 8.01 -25.27
C LEU A 625 35.67 8.02 -26.72
N ASN A 626 35.48 9.13 -27.43
CA ASN A 626 36.01 9.33 -28.78
C ASN A 626 37.54 9.40 -28.83
N ILE A 627 38.20 9.95 -27.80
CA ILE A 627 39.65 10.00 -27.70
C ILE A 627 40.22 8.61 -27.38
N ILE A 628 39.60 7.91 -26.42
CA ILE A 628 39.99 6.53 -26.07
C ILE A 628 39.81 5.58 -27.27
N GLY A 629 38.70 5.67 -28.01
CA GLY A 629 38.47 4.85 -29.20
C GLY A 629 39.54 5.06 -30.29
N LYS A 630 40.04 6.29 -30.45
CA LYS A 630 41.15 6.60 -31.38
C LYS A 630 42.48 5.99 -30.92
N LEU A 631 42.81 6.11 -29.63
CA LEU A 631 44.05 5.57 -29.06
C LEU A 631 44.06 4.04 -29.08
N LEU A 632 42.93 3.41 -28.75
CA LEU A 632 42.73 1.96 -28.85
C LEU A 632 42.94 1.47 -30.29
N LYS A 633 42.40 2.17 -31.28
CA LYS A 633 42.61 1.82 -32.69
C LYS A 633 44.09 1.85 -33.08
N GLN A 634 44.82 2.89 -32.67
CA GLN A 634 46.27 3.01 -32.92
C GLN A 634 47.07 1.90 -32.25
N LEU A 635 46.69 1.51 -31.03
CA LEU A 635 47.30 0.43 -30.27
C LEU A 635 47.10 -0.93 -30.97
N LEU A 636 45.87 -1.19 -31.44
CA LEU A 636 45.55 -2.41 -32.17
C LEU A 636 46.22 -2.48 -33.55
N ASP A 637 46.28 -1.36 -34.28
CA ASP A 637 46.95 -1.28 -35.58
C ASP A 637 48.47 -1.52 -35.46
N SER A 638 49.10 -1.08 -34.36
CA SER A 638 50.51 -1.34 -34.07
C SER A 638 50.79 -2.83 -33.78
N ALA A 639 49.92 -3.44 -32.97
CA ALA A 639 50.06 -4.83 -32.55
C ALA A 639 49.83 -5.83 -33.70
N LYS A 640 48.99 -5.46 -34.69
CA LYS A 640 48.59 -6.28 -35.85
C LYS A 640 49.75 -6.86 -36.65
N SER A 641 50.90 -6.20 -36.67
CA SER A 641 52.10 -6.62 -37.41
C SER A 641 52.91 -7.75 -36.77
N ARG A 642 52.66 -8.07 -35.48
CA ARG A 642 53.46 -9.01 -34.67
C ARG A 642 52.70 -10.27 -34.21
N MET A 643 51.48 -10.49 -34.69
CA MET A 643 50.60 -11.56 -34.19
C MET A 643 50.83 -12.89 -34.94
N ASN A 644 51.11 -13.98 -34.21
CA ASN A 644 51.08 -15.36 -34.70
C ASN A 644 49.65 -15.95 -34.65
N LEU A 645 49.35 -16.95 -35.47
CA LEU A 645 48.00 -17.55 -35.66
C LEU A 645 47.26 -17.95 -34.36
N GLU A 646 47.93 -18.43 -33.30
CA GLU A 646 47.30 -18.77 -32.00
C GLU A 646 47.16 -17.58 -31.03
N MET A 647 48.11 -16.63 -31.03
CA MET A 647 47.96 -15.35 -30.31
C MET A 647 46.88 -14.46 -30.94
N ASN A 648 46.60 -14.70 -32.23
CA ASN A 648 45.59 -13.98 -33.01
C ASN A 648 44.18 -14.15 -32.43
N ASP A 649 43.80 -15.33 -31.94
CA ASP A 649 42.43 -15.55 -31.44
C ASP A 649 42.18 -14.89 -30.08
N GLN A 650 43.08 -15.00 -29.10
CA GLN A 650 42.93 -14.32 -27.81
C GLN A 650 43.00 -12.80 -27.94
N LEU A 651 43.97 -12.28 -28.71
CA LEU A 651 44.08 -10.83 -28.93
C LEU A 651 42.94 -10.30 -29.79
N CYS A 652 42.51 -11.01 -30.84
CA CYS A 652 41.31 -10.62 -31.59
C CYS A 652 40.06 -10.68 -30.70
N CYS A 653 39.92 -11.66 -29.80
CA CYS A 653 38.81 -11.71 -28.84
C CYS A 653 38.82 -10.53 -27.85
N ILE A 654 39.96 -10.15 -27.27
CA ILE A 654 40.04 -9.01 -26.35
C ILE A 654 39.83 -7.69 -27.09
N SER A 655 40.37 -7.55 -28.30
CA SER A 655 40.20 -6.38 -29.17
C SER A 655 38.76 -6.23 -29.67
N LEU A 656 38.15 -7.33 -30.11
CA LEU A 656 36.73 -7.42 -30.44
C LEU A 656 35.87 -7.17 -29.20
N ARG A 657 36.28 -7.61 -28.00
CA ARG A 657 35.57 -7.29 -26.75
C ARG A 657 35.64 -5.81 -26.39
N ILE A 658 36.73 -5.13 -26.67
CA ILE A 658 36.83 -3.67 -26.50
C ILE A 658 35.98 -2.93 -27.56
N VAL A 659 35.94 -3.43 -28.80
CA VAL A 659 35.07 -2.92 -29.88
C VAL A 659 33.58 -3.25 -29.64
N GLN A 660 33.29 -4.40 -29.01
CA GLN A 660 31.95 -4.83 -28.58
C GLN A 660 31.56 -4.23 -27.23
N PHE A 661 32.50 -3.79 -26.40
CA PHE A 661 32.24 -2.93 -25.26
C PHE A 661 31.74 -1.57 -25.75
N THR A 662 32.25 -1.12 -26.91
CA THR A 662 31.67 -0.01 -27.66
C THR A 662 30.43 -0.39 -28.51
N ASP A 663 30.06 -1.68 -28.68
CA ASP A 663 28.97 -2.10 -29.60
C ASP A 663 28.33 -3.52 -29.38
N PHE A 664 27.99 -3.96 -28.15
CA PHE A 664 27.34 -5.25 -27.76
C PHE A 664 28.18 -6.58 -27.76
N HIS A 665 28.55 -7.05 -26.55
CA HIS A 665 29.08 -8.37 -26.05
C HIS A 665 29.09 -9.67 -26.89
N MET A 666 30.07 -10.59 -26.62
CA MET A 666 29.89 -12.03 -26.22
C MET A 666 31.20 -12.82 -25.86
N ASP A 667 31.15 -13.82 -24.92
CA ASP A 667 31.42 -15.25 -25.22
C ASP A 667 31.46 -16.29 -24.05
N ASN A 668 30.95 -17.50 -24.38
CA ASN A 668 31.17 -18.90 -23.90
C ASN A 668 31.18 -19.27 -22.39
N ILE A 669 30.13 -19.97 -21.92
CA ILE A 669 30.09 -20.63 -20.60
C ILE A 669 29.63 -22.11 -20.71
N LYS A 670 30.34 -23.01 -20.02
CA LYS A 670 30.18 -24.49 -20.04
C LYS A 670 28.74 -24.99 -19.80
N TRP A 671 27.94 -24.29 -18.98
CA TRP A 671 26.54 -24.64 -18.68
C TRP A 671 25.56 -24.36 -19.85
N ILE A 672 25.97 -23.60 -20.87
CA ILE A 672 25.18 -23.30 -22.07
C ILE A 672 25.06 -24.55 -22.96
N LYS A 673 26.09 -25.41 -23.00
CA LYS A 673 26.02 -26.72 -23.69
C LYS A 673 25.02 -27.66 -23.01
N GLU A 674 24.90 -27.59 -21.68
CA GLU A 674 23.93 -28.36 -20.90
C GLU A 674 22.49 -27.85 -21.08
N LEU A 675 22.29 -26.53 -21.28
CA LEU A 675 20.99 -25.93 -21.62
C LEU A 675 20.53 -26.17 -23.05
N LYS A 676 21.44 -26.06 -24.03
CA LYS A 676 21.13 -26.37 -25.44
C LYS A 676 20.70 -27.83 -25.61
N GLY A 677 21.20 -28.74 -24.76
CA GLY A 677 20.71 -30.12 -24.67
C GLY A 677 19.26 -30.27 -24.18
N ILE A 678 18.72 -29.29 -23.43
CA ILE A 678 17.32 -29.24 -23.00
C ILE A 678 16.42 -28.58 -24.07
N SER A 679 16.98 -27.66 -24.88
CA SER A 679 16.25 -26.88 -25.90
C SER A 679 16.14 -27.56 -27.27
N ASN A 680 16.82 -28.68 -27.53
CA ASN A 680 16.69 -29.43 -28.79
C ASN A 680 15.35 -30.17 -28.86
N ARG A 681 14.32 -29.48 -29.36
CA ARG A 681 12.99 -30.03 -29.59
C ARG A 681 12.87 -30.64 -30.99
N LYS A 682 12.72 -31.96 -31.05
CA LYS A 682 11.84 -32.58 -32.05
C LYS A 682 10.40 -32.31 -31.62
N LYS A 683 9.54 -31.90 -32.56
CA LYS A 683 8.08 -31.77 -32.38
C LYS A 683 7.53 -33.09 -31.82
N VAL A 684 7.22 -33.16 -30.53
CA VAL A 684 6.50 -34.29 -29.94
C VAL A 684 5.02 -33.97 -29.99
N LYS A 685 4.22 -34.88 -30.57
CA LYS A 685 2.77 -34.74 -30.70
C LYS A 685 2.10 -34.63 -29.33
N LYS A 686 1.06 -33.78 -29.27
CA LYS A 686 0.12 -33.58 -28.15
C LYS A 686 -0.27 -34.92 -27.50
N VAL A 687 0.17 -35.12 -26.26
CA VAL A 687 -0.43 -36.13 -25.36
C VAL A 687 -1.10 -35.36 -24.23
N LYS A 688 -2.44 -35.43 -24.17
CA LYS A 688 -3.23 -35.01 -23.01
C LYS A 688 -2.88 -35.92 -21.83
N ASN A 689 -1.86 -35.55 -21.04
CA ASN A 689 -1.50 -36.31 -19.84
C ASN A 689 -1.81 -35.50 -18.57
N GLY A 690 -2.80 -35.95 -17.80
CA GLY A 690 -3.10 -35.48 -16.45
C GLY A 690 -1.97 -35.71 -15.43
N CYS A 691 -0.85 -36.31 -15.84
CA CYS A 691 0.29 -36.66 -14.98
C CYS A 691 1.23 -35.47 -14.66
N SER A 692 1.17 -34.37 -15.43
CA SER A 692 2.12 -33.25 -15.32
C SER A 692 1.78 -32.24 -14.20
N SER A 693 0.50 -31.88 -14.02
CA SER A 693 0.01 -31.00 -12.94
C SER A 693 0.32 -31.54 -11.53
N ILE A 694 0.43 -32.87 -11.39
CA ILE A 694 0.62 -33.55 -10.11
C ILE A 694 1.97 -33.18 -9.47
N THR A 695 3.05 -32.98 -10.24
CA THR A 695 4.38 -32.72 -9.66
C THR A 695 4.46 -31.37 -8.95
N SER A 696 4.05 -30.27 -9.57
CA SER A 696 4.10 -28.95 -8.91
C SER A 696 3.13 -28.87 -7.74
N LYS A 697 2.00 -29.60 -7.81
CA LYS A 697 1.12 -29.77 -6.65
C LYS A 697 1.79 -30.55 -5.51
N LEU A 698 2.58 -31.57 -5.81
CA LEU A 698 3.35 -32.30 -4.80
C LEU A 698 4.40 -31.39 -4.15
N PHE A 699 5.17 -30.62 -4.94
CA PHE A 699 6.13 -29.66 -4.39
C PHE A 699 5.45 -28.54 -3.59
N LEU A 700 4.34 -28.00 -4.07
CA LEU A 700 3.56 -27.02 -3.33
C LEU A 700 3.05 -27.60 -2.00
N LYS A 701 2.56 -28.85 -2.02
CA LYS A 701 2.14 -29.55 -0.81
C LYS A 701 3.30 -29.79 0.16
N GLU A 702 4.46 -30.21 -0.34
CA GLU A 702 5.70 -30.41 0.44
C GLU A 702 6.09 -29.10 1.14
N ILE A 703 6.22 -28.00 0.39
CA ILE A 703 6.59 -26.67 0.93
C ILE A 703 5.59 -26.18 1.98
N LEU A 704 4.29 -26.25 1.69
CA LEU A 704 3.25 -25.80 2.63
C LEU A 704 3.21 -26.66 3.90
N THR A 705 3.46 -27.97 3.80
CA THR A 705 3.49 -28.88 4.95
C THR A 705 4.73 -28.64 5.80
N ASN A 706 5.91 -28.54 5.19
CA ASN A 706 7.18 -28.33 5.88
C ASN A 706 7.22 -26.99 6.65
N ASN A 707 6.50 -25.97 6.16
CA ASN A 707 6.40 -24.66 6.79
C ASN A 707 5.14 -24.48 7.66
N ASN A 708 4.37 -25.55 7.93
CA ASN A 708 3.15 -25.53 8.76
C ASN A 708 2.09 -24.51 8.31
N LEU A 709 1.93 -24.34 6.99
CA LEU A 709 1.00 -23.40 6.34
C LEU A 709 -0.31 -24.08 5.88
N ILE A 710 -0.75 -25.15 6.55
CA ILE A 710 -1.97 -25.92 6.22
C ILE A 710 -2.82 -26.09 7.49
N GLY A 711 -4.13 -25.85 7.39
CA GLY A 711 -5.07 -26.08 8.49
C GLY A 711 -4.98 -25.05 9.62
N ASP A 712 -5.25 -25.47 10.86
CA ASP A 712 -5.39 -24.57 12.02
C ASP A 712 -4.08 -23.90 12.46
N THR A 713 -2.92 -24.36 11.98
CA THR A 713 -1.61 -23.72 12.25
C THR A 713 -1.33 -22.49 11.40
N LEU A 714 -2.17 -22.23 10.38
CA LEU A 714 -2.01 -21.14 9.42
C LEU A 714 -1.85 -19.78 10.12
N LEU A 715 -2.75 -19.44 11.03
CA LEU A 715 -2.77 -18.17 11.75
C LEU A 715 -1.46 -17.89 12.51
N ARG A 716 -0.82 -18.92 13.05
CA ARG A 716 0.42 -18.77 13.82
C ARG A 716 1.64 -18.49 12.94
N ASN A 717 1.60 -18.92 11.68
CA ASN A 717 2.74 -18.88 10.76
C ASN A 717 2.57 -17.88 9.61
N ILE A 718 1.47 -17.13 9.56
CA ILE A 718 1.28 -16.08 8.54
C ILE A 718 2.33 -14.99 8.66
N SER A 719 2.69 -14.55 9.88
CA SER A 719 3.74 -13.53 10.07
C SER A 719 5.11 -14.03 9.58
N TYR A 720 5.42 -15.31 9.81
CA TYR A 720 6.61 -15.96 9.24
C TYR A 720 6.55 -16.01 7.72
N PHE A 721 5.41 -16.38 7.15
CA PHE A 721 5.22 -16.37 5.71
C PHE A 721 5.35 -14.96 5.10
N GLU A 722 4.72 -13.94 5.71
CA GLU A 722 4.76 -12.54 5.27
C GLU A 722 6.18 -11.93 5.33
N SER A 723 7.04 -12.40 6.23
CA SER A 723 8.43 -11.94 6.35
C SER A 723 9.41 -12.75 5.50
N ASN A 724 9.07 -13.98 5.09
CA ASN A 724 9.94 -14.83 4.29
C ASN A 724 9.66 -14.68 2.78
N LEU A 725 10.38 -13.75 2.15
CA LEU A 725 10.24 -13.46 0.72
C LEU A 725 10.70 -14.63 -0.18
N GLU A 726 11.69 -15.42 0.24
CA GLU A 726 12.14 -16.61 -0.48
C GLU A 726 11.00 -17.64 -0.58
N LEU A 727 10.30 -17.89 0.53
CA LEU A 727 9.17 -18.80 0.58
C LEU A 727 7.99 -18.28 -0.25
N GLN A 728 7.67 -16.99 -0.18
CA GLN A 728 6.62 -16.38 -1.01
C GLN A 728 6.89 -16.58 -2.50
N THR A 729 8.08 -16.21 -2.97
CA THR A 729 8.45 -16.31 -4.38
C THR A 729 8.50 -17.76 -4.89
N ALA A 730 8.89 -18.71 -4.04
CA ALA A 730 8.82 -20.13 -4.35
C ALA A 730 7.37 -20.61 -4.57
N ILE A 731 6.44 -20.15 -3.73
CA ILE A 731 5.00 -20.45 -3.87
C ILE A 731 4.42 -19.78 -5.12
N GLU A 732 4.76 -18.51 -5.38
CA GLU A 732 4.30 -17.76 -6.55
C GLU A 732 4.60 -18.50 -7.86
N ILE A 733 5.86 -18.94 -8.04
CA ILE A 733 6.24 -19.59 -9.31
C ILE A 733 5.60 -20.96 -9.47
N LEU A 734 5.32 -21.69 -8.38
CA LEU A 734 4.59 -22.96 -8.42
C LEU A 734 3.12 -22.75 -8.77
N ILE A 735 2.47 -21.74 -8.20
CA ILE A 735 1.08 -21.39 -8.52
C ILE A 735 0.97 -20.92 -9.96
N LEU A 736 1.88 -20.04 -10.40
CA LEU A 736 1.96 -19.58 -11.79
C LEU A 736 2.11 -20.78 -12.75
N ASP A 737 3.04 -21.70 -12.47
CA ASP A 737 3.22 -22.93 -13.26
C ASP A 737 1.96 -23.80 -13.31
N ILE A 738 1.28 -24.01 -12.17
CA ILE A 738 0.03 -24.80 -12.12
C ILE A 738 -1.08 -24.11 -12.91
N LEU A 739 -1.31 -22.82 -12.72
CA LEU A 739 -2.39 -22.08 -13.38
C LEU A 739 -2.16 -21.92 -14.88
N SER A 740 -0.90 -21.78 -15.32
CA SER A 740 -0.54 -21.75 -16.74
C SER A 740 -0.82 -23.09 -17.46
N LEU A 741 -0.78 -24.22 -16.74
CA LEU A 741 -1.20 -25.52 -17.27
C LEU A 741 -2.71 -25.74 -17.27
N LEU A 742 -3.42 -25.04 -16.39
CA LEU A 742 -4.87 -25.07 -16.27
C LEU A 742 -5.53 -23.95 -17.08
N GLU A 743 -4.81 -23.34 -18.03
CA GLU A 743 -5.27 -22.14 -18.73
C GLU A 743 -6.63 -22.34 -19.43
N ASP A 744 -6.85 -23.50 -20.05
CA ASP A 744 -8.13 -23.84 -20.69
C ASP A 744 -9.30 -23.97 -19.69
N SER A 745 -8.99 -24.23 -18.41
CA SER A 745 -9.96 -24.35 -17.33
C SER A 745 -10.25 -23.02 -16.63
N ASN A 746 -9.52 -21.95 -16.95
CA ASN A 746 -9.73 -20.63 -16.34
C ASN A 746 -10.82 -19.84 -17.10
N THR A 747 -11.66 -19.10 -16.37
CA THR A 747 -12.56 -18.12 -16.99
C THR A 747 -11.80 -16.93 -17.57
N HIS A 748 -12.45 -16.21 -18.50
CA HIS A 748 -11.89 -15.04 -19.17
C HIS A 748 -12.67 -13.79 -18.74
N ASN A 749 -12.42 -13.33 -17.51
CA ASN A 749 -13.00 -12.11 -16.96
C ASN A 749 -11.99 -10.95 -16.99
N ALA A 750 -12.49 -9.71 -17.07
CA ALA A 750 -11.68 -8.53 -16.71
C ALA A 750 -11.58 -8.44 -15.18
N PHE A 751 -10.38 -8.15 -14.66
CA PHE A 751 -10.05 -8.27 -13.23
C PHE A 751 -10.78 -7.29 -12.30
N PHE A 752 -11.36 -6.22 -12.84
CA PHE A 752 -12.14 -5.20 -12.11
C PHE A 752 -13.51 -4.95 -12.76
N LEU A 753 -14.14 -5.99 -13.29
CA LEU A 753 -15.54 -5.89 -13.73
C LEU A 753 -16.48 -5.59 -12.53
N ASP A 754 -17.80 -5.57 -12.74
CA ASP A 754 -18.81 -5.00 -11.83
C ASP A 754 -19.07 -5.78 -10.51
N GLY A 755 -18.08 -6.51 -10.01
CA GLY A 755 -18.12 -7.18 -8.71
C GLY A 755 -17.83 -6.24 -7.54
N GLU A 756 -18.45 -6.52 -6.39
CA GLU A 756 -18.34 -5.68 -5.20
C GLU A 756 -17.00 -5.83 -4.46
N TYR A 757 -16.38 -7.01 -4.54
CA TYR A 757 -15.06 -7.27 -3.94
C TYR A 757 -14.18 -8.07 -4.91
N PRO A 758 -13.14 -7.49 -5.54
CA PRO A 758 -12.30 -8.23 -6.47
C PRO A 758 -11.37 -9.23 -5.74
N LEU A 759 -11.19 -10.43 -6.29
CA LEU A 759 -10.26 -11.46 -5.79
C LEU A 759 -9.35 -11.98 -6.90
N GLN A 760 -8.09 -12.24 -6.57
CA GLN A 760 -7.15 -12.91 -7.48
C GLN A 760 -7.40 -14.41 -7.54
N ILE A 761 -8.13 -14.87 -8.56
CA ILE A 761 -8.44 -16.29 -8.78
C ILE A 761 -8.17 -16.65 -10.25
N GLY A 762 -7.74 -17.89 -10.50
CA GLY A 762 -7.62 -18.44 -11.86
C GLY A 762 -6.72 -17.60 -12.77
N ARG A 763 -7.23 -17.21 -13.93
CA ARG A 763 -6.46 -16.43 -14.93
C ARG A 763 -6.01 -15.07 -14.41
N ASN A 764 -6.79 -14.44 -13.53
CA ASN A 764 -6.45 -13.14 -12.99
C ASN A 764 -5.21 -13.20 -12.08
N LEU A 765 -5.18 -14.17 -11.16
CA LEU A 765 -3.99 -14.46 -10.35
C LEU A 765 -2.80 -14.85 -11.23
N ARG A 766 -3.01 -15.71 -12.23
CA ARG A 766 -1.99 -16.13 -13.20
C ARG A 766 -1.36 -14.92 -13.92
N ASN A 767 -2.19 -14.01 -14.43
CA ASN A 767 -1.73 -12.80 -15.11
C ASN A 767 -1.02 -11.84 -14.15
N HIS A 768 -1.53 -11.69 -12.92
CA HIS A 768 -0.87 -10.87 -11.90
C HIS A 768 0.53 -11.38 -11.60
N LEU A 769 0.67 -12.68 -11.30
CA LEU A 769 1.96 -13.32 -11.05
C LEU A 769 2.88 -13.20 -12.26
N ALA A 770 2.38 -13.42 -13.47
CA ALA A 770 3.19 -13.32 -14.69
C ALA A 770 3.72 -11.89 -14.95
N HIS A 771 2.89 -10.86 -14.74
CA HIS A 771 3.18 -9.49 -15.17
C HIS A 771 3.62 -8.54 -14.05
N ASN A 772 3.52 -8.96 -12.79
CA ASN A 772 3.72 -8.14 -11.60
C ASN A 772 3.02 -6.77 -11.74
N ASN A 773 1.69 -6.80 -11.77
CA ASN A 773 0.88 -5.64 -12.12
C ASN A 773 0.79 -4.63 -10.95
N ALA A 774 1.39 -3.45 -11.14
CA ALA A 774 1.38 -2.35 -10.16
C ALA A 774 -0.02 -1.95 -9.71
N LEU A 775 -1.00 -1.96 -10.63
CA LEU A 775 -2.40 -1.65 -10.34
C LEU A 775 -2.95 -2.58 -9.24
N ILE A 776 -2.69 -3.87 -9.40
CA ILE A 776 -3.20 -4.92 -8.54
C ILE A 776 -2.54 -4.81 -7.16
N ASN A 777 -1.21 -4.62 -7.13
CA ASN A 777 -0.45 -4.39 -5.90
C ASN A 777 -0.97 -3.19 -5.11
N THR A 778 -1.44 -2.14 -5.79
CA THR A 778 -1.95 -0.92 -5.16
C THR A 778 -3.40 -1.02 -4.67
N LEU A 779 -4.26 -1.73 -5.41
CA LEU A 779 -5.70 -1.76 -5.14
C LEU A 779 -6.14 -2.88 -4.19
N LEU A 780 -5.50 -4.05 -4.21
CA LEU A 780 -5.97 -5.22 -3.44
C LEU A 780 -5.28 -5.44 -2.09
N GLY A 781 -4.27 -4.65 -1.71
CA GLY A 781 -3.61 -4.82 -0.40
C GLY A 781 -2.90 -6.17 -0.29
N LYS A 782 -2.82 -6.76 0.93
CA LYS A 782 -2.01 -7.96 1.29
C LYS A 782 -2.24 -9.19 0.35
N GLY A 783 -1.63 -9.17 -0.84
CA GLY A 783 -1.72 -10.24 -1.83
C GLY A 783 -1.10 -11.58 -1.39
N THR A 784 -0.27 -11.55 -0.35
CA THR A 784 0.33 -12.73 0.28
C THR A 784 -0.72 -13.69 0.84
N ILE A 785 -1.77 -13.15 1.48
CA ILE A 785 -2.86 -13.96 2.03
C ILE A 785 -3.67 -14.59 0.90
N GLU A 786 -4.07 -13.80 -0.10
CA GLU A 786 -4.81 -14.32 -1.26
C GLU A 786 -4.01 -15.41 -2.00
N LEU A 787 -2.70 -15.22 -2.16
CA LEU A 787 -1.79 -16.21 -2.74
C LEU A 787 -1.83 -17.53 -1.98
N LEU A 788 -1.73 -17.46 -0.64
CA LEU A 788 -1.70 -18.63 0.23
C LEU A 788 -3.05 -19.37 0.25
N LEU A 789 -4.16 -18.63 0.30
CA LEU A 789 -5.50 -19.20 0.23
C LEU A 789 -5.73 -19.90 -1.12
N ASN A 790 -5.30 -19.30 -2.23
CA ASN A 790 -5.33 -19.95 -3.54
C ASN A 790 -4.46 -21.21 -3.57
N ALA A 791 -3.26 -21.17 -2.98
CA ALA A 791 -2.36 -22.32 -2.87
C ALA A 791 -3.06 -23.53 -2.23
N GLN A 792 -3.72 -23.31 -1.09
CA GLN A 792 -4.46 -24.35 -0.37
C GLN A 792 -5.68 -24.86 -1.15
N LYS A 793 -6.42 -23.99 -1.83
CA LYS A 793 -7.58 -24.39 -2.65
C LYS A 793 -7.18 -25.21 -3.87
N ILE A 794 -6.07 -24.85 -4.53
CA ILE A 794 -5.52 -25.62 -5.64
C ILE A 794 -5.18 -27.06 -5.22
N LEU A 795 -4.68 -27.26 -3.99
CA LEU A 795 -4.35 -28.59 -3.45
C LEU A 795 -5.57 -29.42 -3.05
N THR A 796 -6.64 -28.79 -2.56
CA THR A 796 -7.81 -29.50 -2.00
C THR A 796 -8.88 -29.84 -3.03
N LYS A 797 -9.05 -29.05 -4.10
CA LYS A 797 -10.23 -29.15 -5.00
C LYS A 797 -9.98 -29.70 -6.42
N THR A 798 -8.88 -30.42 -6.71
CA THR A 798 -8.64 -30.93 -8.10
C THR A 798 -8.24 -32.41 -8.16
N PRO A 799 -8.99 -33.22 -8.93
CA PRO A 799 -8.96 -33.17 -10.39
C PRO A 799 -10.26 -32.60 -10.99
N LEU A 800 -10.12 -31.60 -11.88
CA LEU A 800 -11.23 -30.91 -12.56
C LEU A 800 -12.10 -31.95 -13.29
N LYS A 801 -13.38 -32.06 -12.90
CA LYS A 801 -14.40 -32.79 -13.67
C LYS A 801 -14.76 -31.99 -14.91
N ASP A 802 -15.15 -32.66 -15.99
CA ASP A 802 -15.60 -32.01 -17.23
C ASP A 802 -16.68 -30.95 -16.95
N GLY A 803 -16.49 -29.73 -17.49
CA GLY A 803 -17.44 -28.62 -17.40
C GLY A 803 -17.29 -27.65 -16.21
N TRP A 804 -16.34 -27.89 -15.30
CA TRP A 804 -16.00 -26.95 -14.23
C TRP A 804 -14.89 -25.98 -14.65
N LYS A 805 -15.06 -24.70 -14.33
CA LYS A 805 -14.05 -23.66 -14.53
C LYS A 805 -13.57 -23.07 -13.21
N ILE A 806 -12.33 -22.61 -13.19
CA ILE A 806 -11.75 -21.83 -12.11
C ILE A 806 -12.15 -20.37 -12.30
N ASP A 807 -12.64 -19.76 -11.23
CA ASP A 807 -13.26 -18.42 -11.17
C ASP A 807 -14.71 -18.38 -11.74
N THR A 808 -15.51 -17.45 -11.23
CA THR A 808 -16.93 -17.23 -11.61
C THR A 808 -17.04 -16.24 -12.74
N ILE A 809 -17.90 -16.47 -13.73
CA ILE A 809 -18.15 -15.47 -14.78
C ILE A 809 -18.89 -14.28 -14.17
N MET A 810 -18.29 -13.09 -14.24
CA MET A 810 -18.92 -11.87 -13.75
C MET A 810 -19.82 -11.25 -14.84
N SER A 811 -20.98 -10.74 -14.45
CA SER A 811 -21.82 -9.94 -15.35
C SER A 811 -21.24 -8.53 -15.52
N CYS A 812 -21.44 -7.93 -16.69
CA CYS A 812 -21.17 -6.51 -16.90
C CYS A 812 -22.47 -5.73 -16.73
N ASP A 813 -22.59 -4.98 -15.63
CA ASP A 813 -23.69 -4.07 -15.34
C ASP A 813 -23.15 -2.75 -14.78
N SER A 814 -22.71 -1.88 -15.70
CA SER A 814 -22.20 -0.55 -15.36
C SER A 814 -23.26 0.35 -14.69
N PHE A 815 -24.56 0.08 -14.89
CA PHE A 815 -25.62 0.84 -14.24
C PHE A 815 -25.76 0.45 -12.77
N LYS A 816 -25.74 -0.85 -12.44
CA LYS A 816 -25.63 -1.32 -11.04
C LYS A 816 -24.37 -0.76 -10.39
N LEU A 817 -23.22 -0.83 -11.07
CA LEU A 817 -21.96 -0.27 -10.55
C LEU A 817 -22.08 1.22 -10.21
N SER A 818 -22.72 2.02 -11.08
CA SER A 818 -22.93 3.44 -10.83
C SER A 818 -23.73 3.72 -9.55
N LYS A 819 -24.78 2.94 -9.30
CA LYS A 819 -25.61 3.06 -8.09
C LYS A 819 -24.82 2.67 -6.84
N VAL A 820 -24.11 1.53 -6.90
CA VAL A 820 -23.24 1.05 -5.81
C VAL A 820 -22.18 2.08 -5.47
N HIS A 821 -21.54 2.70 -6.46
CA HIS A 821 -20.52 3.72 -6.21
C HIS A 821 -21.08 4.99 -5.53
N VAL A 822 -22.31 5.40 -5.87
CA VAL A 822 -22.99 6.51 -5.17
C VAL A 822 -23.25 6.13 -3.70
N SER A 823 -23.69 4.90 -3.44
CA SER A 823 -23.84 4.39 -2.07
C SER A 823 -22.51 4.36 -1.31
N ASP A 824 -21.44 3.86 -1.93
CA ASP A 824 -20.10 3.82 -1.35
C ASP A 824 -19.59 5.24 -0.99
N MET A 825 -19.90 6.24 -1.84
CA MET A 825 -19.57 7.65 -1.57
C MET A 825 -20.35 8.21 -0.38
N LEU A 826 -21.63 7.86 -0.22
CA LEU A 826 -22.44 8.29 0.93
C LEU A 826 -21.91 7.71 2.24
N ILE A 827 -21.45 6.45 2.22
CA ILE A 827 -20.82 5.80 3.37
C ILE A 827 -19.60 6.59 3.85
N VAL A 828 -18.68 6.91 2.94
CA VAL A 828 -17.47 7.68 3.26
C VAL A 828 -17.81 9.10 3.74
N ASP A 829 -18.79 9.75 3.10
CA ASP A 829 -19.22 11.10 3.48
C ASP A 829 -19.85 11.13 4.88
N ASN A 830 -20.69 10.15 5.21
CA ASN A 830 -21.31 10.04 6.54
C ASN A 830 -20.27 9.70 7.62
N GLN A 831 -19.30 8.82 7.34
CA GLN A 831 -18.21 8.54 8.27
C GLN A 831 -17.38 9.81 8.56
N ARG A 832 -17.08 10.60 7.53
CA ARG A 832 -16.36 11.86 7.70
C ARG A 832 -17.16 12.91 8.48
N LYS A 833 -18.47 13.01 8.21
CA LYS A 833 -19.36 13.89 8.99
C LYS A 833 -19.35 13.53 10.47
N LEU A 834 -19.29 12.25 10.82
CA LEU A 834 -19.12 11.81 12.21
C LEU A 834 -17.81 12.33 12.80
N PHE A 835 -16.68 12.22 12.08
CA PHE A 835 -15.40 12.75 12.55
C PHE A 835 -15.44 14.27 12.79
N ILE A 836 -16.06 15.03 11.90
CA ILE A 836 -16.25 16.48 12.06
C ILE A 836 -17.14 16.78 13.27
N ALA A 837 -18.26 16.07 13.43
CA ALA A 837 -19.17 16.25 14.57
C ALA A 837 -18.49 15.94 15.92
N LEU A 838 -17.62 14.93 15.95
CA LEU A 838 -16.80 14.59 17.12
C LEU A 838 -15.78 15.68 17.45
N GLU A 839 -15.11 16.24 16.43
CA GLU A 839 -14.19 17.37 16.59
C GLU A 839 -14.88 18.64 17.10
N GLU A 840 -16.11 18.90 16.65
CA GLU A 840 -16.93 20.01 17.13
C GLU A 840 -17.48 19.76 18.55
N GLY A 841 -17.66 18.50 18.95
CA GLY A 841 -18.29 18.10 20.20
C GLY A 841 -19.83 18.22 20.18
N ASP A 842 -20.44 18.19 19.00
CA ASP A 842 -21.89 18.32 18.80
C ASP A 842 -22.59 16.96 18.91
N MET A 843 -23.16 16.68 20.09
CA MET A 843 -23.84 15.40 20.36
C MET A 843 -25.04 15.14 19.44
N VAL A 844 -25.74 16.18 18.96
CA VAL A 844 -26.90 16.00 18.07
C VAL A 844 -26.41 15.52 16.71
N LYS A 845 -25.38 16.16 16.15
CA LYS A 845 -24.77 15.71 14.89
C LYS A 845 -24.10 14.35 15.02
N ILE A 846 -23.47 14.04 16.15
CA ILE A 846 -22.90 12.71 16.41
C ILE A 846 -24.01 11.65 16.32
N HIS A 847 -25.13 11.85 17.00
CA HIS A 847 -26.25 10.91 16.94
C HIS A 847 -26.85 10.81 15.54
N ASP A 848 -27.05 11.93 14.84
CA ASP A 848 -27.56 11.93 13.46
C ASP A 848 -26.65 11.16 12.50
N CYS A 849 -25.32 11.35 12.59
CA CYS A 849 -24.38 10.61 11.76
C CYS A 849 -24.43 9.11 12.01
N LEU A 850 -24.56 8.68 13.28
CA LEU A 850 -24.69 7.26 13.63
C LEU A 850 -26.00 6.68 13.07
N MET A 851 -27.13 7.38 13.21
CA MET A 851 -28.42 6.96 12.66
C MET A 851 -28.40 6.88 11.12
N ASN A 852 -27.49 7.63 10.47
CA ASN A 852 -27.23 7.60 9.03
C ASN A 852 -26.11 6.60 8.63
N GLY A 853 -25.73 5.67 9.52
CA GLY A 853 -24.85 4.54 9.21
C GLY A 853 -23.35 4.81 9.33
N ALA A 854 -22.93 5.87 10.01
CA ALA A 854 -21.53 6.06 10.41
C ALA A 854 -21.18 5.12 11.57
N ASP A 855 -19.92 4.68 11.65
CA ASP A 855 -19.46 3.75 12.67
C ASP A 855 -18.44 4.39 13.62
N ILE A 856 -18.70 4.28 14.92
CA ILE A 856 -17.84 4.83 15.98
C ILE A 856 -16.47 4.14 16.07
N TYR A 857 -16.31 2.94 15.48
CA TYR A 857 -15.05 2.21 15.42
C TYR A 857 -14.26 2.48 14.12
N GLY A 858 -14.77 3.35 13.25
CA GLY A 858 -14.09 3.78 12.03
C GLY A 858 -12.84 4.62 12.30
N THR A 859 -11.90 4.60 11.35
CA THR A 859 -10.72 5.46 11.33
C THR A 859 -10.56 6.18 10.01
N ASP A 860 -9.89 7.33 10.02
CA ASP A 860 -9.45 8.01 8.79
C ASP A 860 -8.22 7.32 8.15
N LEU A 861 -7.73 7.86 7.03
CA LEU A 861 -6.49 7.42 6.36
C LEU A 861 -5.26 7.49 7.27
N ASP A 862 -5.28 8.41 8.23
CA ASP A 862 -4.21 8.63 9.21
C ASP A 862 -4.33 7.69 10.41
N ARG A 863 -5.23 6.70 10.32
CA ARG A 863 -5.48 5.73 11.39
C ARG A 863 -6.03 6.38 12.68
N SER A 864 -6.47 7.64 12.62
CA SER A 864 -7.13 8.37 13.69
C SER A 864 -8.51 7.81 13.95
N THR A 865 -8.73 7.34 15.17
CA THR A 865 -10.04 6.84 15.63
C THR A 865 -10.97 7.98 16.03
N CYS A 866 -12.27 7.68 16.21
CA CYS A 866 -13.23 8.63 16.82
C CYS A 866 -12.76 9.20 18.18
N LEU A 867 -11.88 8.49 18.90
CA LEU A 867 -11.27 8.99 20.14
C LEU A 867 -10.32 10.18 19.88
N HIS A 868 -9.54 10.13 18.79
CA HIS A 868 -8.64 11.21 18.40
C HIS A 868 -9.43 12.46 17.98
N PHE A 869 -10.49 12.30 17.19
CA PHE A 869 -11.34 13.41 16.78
C PHE A 869 -12.06 14.06 17.98
N SER A 870 -12.66 13.27 18.87
CA SER A 870 -13.29 13.80 20.08
C SER A 870 -12.31 14.45 21.05
N ALA A 871 -11.03 14.08 21.03
CA ALA A 871 -9.99 14.75 21.82
C ALA A 871 -9.70 16.20 21.36
N LYS A 872 -10.11 16.58 20.15
CA LYS A 872 -10.05 17.97 19.65
C LYS A 872 -11.22 18.83 20.12
N ALA A 873 -12.28 18.23 20.66
CA ALA A 873 -13.47 18.95 21.11
C ALA A 873 -13.16 19.94 22.24
N LYS A 874 -13.93 21.02 22.31
CA LYS A 874 -13.84 21.98 23.43
C LYS A 874 -14.49 21.45 24.70
N ASN A 875 -15.46 20.54 24.56
CA ASN A 875 -16.27 19.97 25.63
C ASN A 875 -15.86 18.51 25.90
N ILE A 876 -16.32 17.92 27.01
CA ILE A 876 -15.87 16.58 27.43
C ILE A 876 -16.89 15.48 27.07
N GLU A 877 -18.07 15.88 26.61
CA GLU A 877 -19.23 15.03 26.37
C GLU A 877 -18.95 14.05 25.23
N ALA A 878 -18.38 14.53 24.12
CA ALA A 878 -18.05 13.69 22.97
C ALA A 878 -17.04 12.59 23.35
N ILE A 879 -15.96 12.94 24.06
CA ILE A 879 -14.96 11.94 24.43
C ILE A 879 -15.50 10.93 25.46
N LYS A 880 -16.35 11.37 26.39
CA LYS A 880 -17.06 10.46 27.31
C LYS A 880 -17.96 9.49 26.56
N PHE A 881 -18.74 9.99 25.62
CA PHE A 881 -19.64 9.17 24.80
C PHE A 881 -18.86 8.11 24.02
N VAL A 882 -17.78 8.50 23.32
CA VAL A 882 -16.94 7.56 22.56
C VAL A 882 -16.36 6.46 23.47
N LEU A 883 -15.89 6.84 24.65
CA LEU A 883 -15.31 5.88 25.62
C LEU A 883 -16.36 4.93 26.22
N GLN A 884 -17.60 5.38 26.39
CA GLN A 884 -18.72 4.51 26.79
C GLN A 884 -19.05 3.46 25.73
N GLN A 885 -18.71 3.68 24.45
CA GLN A 885 -18.84 2.67 23.40
C GLN A 885 -17.71 1.61 23.44
N GLY A 886 -16.78 1.67 24.40
CA GLY A 886 -15.74 0.65 24.57
C GLY A 886 -14.60 0.72 23.55
N LEU A 887 -14.31 1.90 23.00
CA LEU A 887 -13.10 2.11 22.21
C LEU A 887 -11.84 1.96 23.08
N ASP A 888 -10.77 1.43 22.48
CA ASP A 888 -9.46 1.33 23.14
C ASP A 888 -8.84 2.73 23.33
N MET A 889 -8.65 3.10 24.60
CA MET A 889 -8.06 4.38 25.01
C MET A 889 -6.60 4.55 24.62
N THR A 890 -5.89 3.44 24.39
CA THR A 890 -4.46 3.40 24.05
C THR A 890 -4.22 3.41 22.55
N SER A 891 -5.29 3.50 21.74
CA SER A 891 -5.20 3.57 20.29
C SER A 891 -4.24 4.66 19.85
N LYS A 892 -3.33 4.28 18.96
CA LYS A 892 -2.38 5.18 18.30
C LYS A 892 -2.76 5.39 16.84
N ASP A 893 -2.66 6.62 16.37
CA ASP A 893 -2.73 6.95 14.94
C ASP A 893 -1.44 6.48 14.22
N ILE A 894 -1.34 6.75 12.93
CA ILE A 894 -0.19 6.35 12.11
C ILE A 894 1.14 7.04 12.49
N ASN A 895 1.09 8.18 13.17
CA ASN A 895 2.26 8.90 13.68
C ASN A 895 2.55 8.51 15.14
N ASN A 896 1.93 7.43 15.64
CA ASN A 896 1.96 6.99 17.02
C ASN A 896 1.34 7.99 18.03
N LEU A 897 0.58 8.99 17.58
CA LEU A 897 -0.09 9.92 18.47
C LEU A 897 -1.27 9.24 19.16
N THR A 898 -1.46 9.54 20.44
CA THR A 898 -2.63 9.12 21.22
C THR A 898 -3.64 10.25 21.34
N ALA A 899 -4.85 9.95 21.81
CA ALA A 899 -5.84 10.98 22.13
C ALA A 899 -5.32 12.06 23.11
N LEU A 900 -4.36 11.72 23.99
CA LEU A 900 -3.73 12.67 24.90
C LEU A 900 -2.78 13.62 24.17
N HIS A 901 -1.99 13.13 23.20
CA HIS A 901 -1.19 13.99 22.32
C HIS A 901 -2.08 14.98 21.57
N VAL A 902 -3.19 14.50 21.01
CA VAL A 902 -4.15 15.35 20.28
C VAL A 902 -4.79 16.39 21.21
N ALA A 903 -5.31 15.99 22.37
CA ALA A 903 -5.86 16.93 23.35
C ALA A 903 -4.84 17.98 23.80
N ALA A 904 -3.57 17.58 23.94
CA ALA A 904 -2.47 18.46 24.30
C ALA A 904 -2.11 19.46 23.18
N LYS A 905 -2.10 19.02 21.92
CA LYS A 905 -1.91 19.88 20.74
C LYS A 905 -2.92 21.02 20.66
N PHE A 906 -4.18 20.77 21.04
CA PHE A 906 -5.29 21.73 20.93
C PHE A 906 -5.65 22.45 22.26
N ASP A 907 -4.78 22.36 23.27
CA ASP A 907 -4.96 22.88 24.64
C ASP A 907 -6.32 22.51 25.29
N ARG A 908 -6.80 21.28 25.07
CA ARG A 908 -8.10 20.78 25.58
C ARG A 908 -7.99 20.31 27.03
N ILE A 909 -7.71 21.25 27.94
CA ILE A 909 -7.41 20.95 29.34
C ILE A 909 -8.47 20.10 30.08
N GLY A 910 -9.77 20.27 29.76
CA GLY A 910 -10.84 19.47 30.35
C GLY A 910 -10.74 17.98 29.98
N ILE A 911 -10.42 17.72 28.71
CA ILE A 911 -10.19 16.39 28.16
C ILE A 911 -8.88 15.81 28.72
N VAL A 912 -7.78 16.58 28.71
CA VAL A 912 -6.50 16.17 29.29
C VAL A 912 -6.66 15.71 30.74
N LYS A 913 -7.35 16.52 31.57
CA LYS A 913 -7.64 16.17 32.97
C LYS A 913 -8.44 14.88 33.11
N TYR A 914 -9.39 14.65 32.20
CA TYR A 914 -10.23 13.46 32.21
C TYR A 914 -9.43 12.21 31.81
N LEU A 915 -8.66 12.29 30.71
CA LEU A 915 -7.83 11.20 30.21
C LEU A 915 -6.72 10.81 31.19
N VAL A 916 -6.01 11.77 31.78
CA VAL A 916 -4.95 11.48 32.76
C VAL A 916 -5.50 10.81 34.04
N LYS A 917 -6.73 11.15 34.45
CA LYS A 917 -7.39 10.48 35.58
C LYS A 917 -7.79 9.03 35.27
N MET A 918 -8.03 8.72 34.01
CA MET A 918 -8.29 7.36 33.54
C MET A 918 -6.93 6.64 33.47
N LYS A 919 -6.50 6.01 34.58
CA LYS A 919 -5.16 5.42 34.83
C LYS A 919 -4.61 4.44 33.78
N CYS A 920 -5.32 4.19 32.68
CA CYS A 920 -4.93 3.31 31.59
C CYS A 920 -4.10 4.03 30.50
N MET A 921 -4.05 5.36 30.46
CA MET A 921 -3.23 6.12 29.50
C MET A 921 -1.88 6.55 30.10
N ARG A 922 -0.81 6.33 29.33
CA ARG A 922 0.54 6.76 29.68
C ARG A 922 0.75 8.22 29.28
N VAL A 923 1.20 9.04 30.23
CA VAL A 923 1.53 10.46 29.98
C VAL A 923 2.90 10.62 29.30
N ASP A 924 3.67 9.54 29.27
CA ASP A 924 5.03 9.40 28.73
C ASP A 924 5.05 8.58 27.42
N ASP A 925 3.91 8.33 26.79
CA ASP A 925 3.87 7.67 25.49
C ASP A 925 4.63 8.50 24.44
N TYR A 926 5.46 7.82 23.64
CA TYR A 926 6.20 8.44 22.54
C TYR A 926 5.45 8.30 21.21
N ASP A 927 5.50 9.37 20.41
CA ASP A 927 5.11 9.38 19.01
C ASP A 927 6.28 8.96 18.08
N ILE A 928 6.12 9.10 16.76
CA ILE A 928 7.17 8.72 15.79
C ILE A 928 8.42 9.62 15.83
N LEU A 929 8.35 10.81 16.43
CA LEU A 929 9.48 11.71 16.68
C LEU A 929 10.15 11.47 18.03
N ASN A 930 9.71 10.45 18.77
CA ASN A 930 10.05 10.30 20.19
C ASN A 930 9.63 11.53 21.02
N GLU A 931 8.55 12.21 20.63
CA GLU A 931 7.93 13.27 21.42
C GLU A 931 6.82 12.68 22.31
N THR A 932 6.68 13.25 23.50
CA THR A 932 5.59 12.92 24.44
C THR A 932 4.47 13.96 24.38
N PRO A 933 3.28 13.75 24.98
CA PRO A 933 2.18 14.72 24.92
C PRO A 933 2.57 16.12 25.43
N ILE A 934 3.51 16.22 26.38
CA ILE A 934 4.01 17.52 26.86
C ILE A 934 4.94 18.19 25.84
N HIS A 935 5.74 17.44 25.07
CA HIS A 935 6.50 17.99 23.94
C HIS A 935 5.54 18.57 22.88
N THR A 936 4.48 17.83 22.53
CA THR A 936 3.44 18.32 21.62
C THR A 936 2.77 19.60 22.14
N ALA A 937 2.50 19.68 23.45
CA ALA A 937 1.95 20.89 24.07
C ALA A 937 2.89 22.09 23.96
N ILE A 938 4.21 21.89 24.14
CA ILE A 938 5.24 22.94 24.01
C ILE A 938 5.29 23.45 22.56
N ASN A 939 5.33 22.52 21.60
CA ASN A 939 5.40 22.81 20.17
C ASN A 939 4.19 23.63 19.67
N ASN A 940 3.05 23.56 20.37
CA ASN A 940 1.79 24.23 19.99
C ASN A 940 1.36 25.33 20.99
N ASP A 941 2.26 25.81 21.85
CA ASP A 941 1.99 26.84 22.89
C ASP A 941 0.75 26.58 23.76
N SER A 942 0.52 25.31 24.13
CA SER A 942 -0.64 24.87 24.90
C SER A 942 -0.44 25.05 26.42
N LYS A 943 -0.41 26.31 26.84
CA LYS A 943 0.00 26.77 28.19
C LYS A 943 -0.70 26.04 29.35
N LYS A 944 -2.03 25.84 29.27
CA LYS A 944 -2.79 25.21 30.37
C LYS A 944 -2.42 23.74 30.49
N THR A 945 -2.23 23.09 29.35
CA THR A 945 -1.86 21.68 29.28
C THR A 945 -0.44 21.44 29.77
N ILE A 946 0.53 22.28 29.39
CA ILE A 946 1.92 22.20 29.88
C ILE A 946 1.97 22.23 31.41
N LYS A 947 1.32 23.22 32.04
CA LYS A 947 1.27 23.33 33.51
C LYS A 947 0.68 22.09 34.18
N TYR A 948 -0.36 21.50 33.58
CA TYR A 948 -1.04 20.34 34.14
C TYR A 948 -0.22 19.05 33.98
N LEU A 949 0.28 18.76 32.77
CA LEU A 949 1.08 17.57 32.51
C LEU A 949 2.40 17.60 33.29
N LEU A 950 3.02 18.77 33.44
CA LEU A 950 4.25 18.92 34.23
C LEU A 950 4.06 18.53 35.70
N LYS A 951 2.86 18.73 36.27
CA LYS A 951 2.58 18.27 37.63
C LYS A 951 2.67 16.75 37.74
N TYR A 952 2.10 16.02 36.79
CA TYR A 952 2.17 14.55 36.74
C TYR A 952 3.56 14.02 36.40
N VAL A 953 4.30 14.74 35.56
CA VAL A 953 5.70 14.41 35.24
C VAL A 953 6.59 14.51 36.49
N SER A 954 6.38 15.54 37.32
CA SER A 954 7.15 15.73 38.56
C SER A 954 6.74 14.80 39.70
N ASP A 955 5.48 14.39 39.78
CA ASP A 955 4.98 13.50 40.84
C ASP A 955 5.41 12.02 40.62
N ASN A 956 5.83 11.65 39.39
CA ASN A 956 6.19 10.27 39.01
C ASN A 956 7.71 10.01 38.90
N THR A 957 8.57 10.83 39.54
CA THR A 957 10.05 10.71 39.54
C THR A 957 10.63 10.51 38.14
N ILE A 958 10.44 11.49 37.26
CA ILE A 958 11.06 11.47 35.94
C ILE A 958 12.50 11.96 36.04
N GLU A 959 13.41 11.23 35.38
CA GLU A 959 14.83 11.54 35.25
C GLU A 959 15.05 13.00 34.80
N ASP A 960 16.06 13.66 35.37
CA ASP A 960 16.46 15.02 35.01
C ASP A 960 16.58 15.19 33.49
N THR A 961 17.00 14.15 32.77
CA THR A 961 17.14 14.06 31.30
C THR A 961 15.89 14.51 30.52
N LEU A 962 14.68 14.16 30.94
CA LEU A 962 13.45 14.56 30.23
C LEU A 962 13.18 16.07 30.39
N VAL A 963 13.39 16.61 31.60
CA VAL A 963 13.12 18.04 31.85
C VAL A 963 14.11 18.92 31.08
N HIS A 964 15.37 18.48 30.94
CA HIS A 964 16.36 19.13 30.09
C HIS A 964 15.94 19.11 28.61
N SER A 965 15.43 17.98 28.10
CA SER A 965 14.90 17.88 26.74
C SER A 965 13.74 18.86 26.51
N LEU A 966 12.80 18.95 27.45
CA LEU A 966 11.65 19.86 27.37
C LEU A 966 12.07 21.34 27.38
N LEU A 967 13.04 21.72 28.22
CA LEU A 967 13.59 23.08 28.24
C LEU A 967 14.26 23.41 26.90
N LYS A 968 15.11 22.52 26.37
CA LYS A 968 15.73 22.69 25.06
C LYS A 968 14.70 22.89 23.95
N ASN A 969 13.68 22.02 23.87
CA ASN A 969 12.62 22.16 22.86
C ASN A 969 11.84 23.47 23.02
N SER A 970 11.57 23.90 24.26
CA SER A 970 10.89 25.18 24.51
C SER A 970 11.70 26.38 24.00
N ILE A 971 13.02 26.35 24.15
CA ILE A 971 13.94 27.38 23.65
C ILE A 971 14.01 27.32 22.11
N LEU A 972 14.22 26.15 21.52
CA LEU A 972 14.28 26.00 20.05
C LEU A 972 13.00 26.49 19.37
N LYS A 973 11.83 26.25 19.97
CA LYS A 973 10.53 26.71 19.44
C LYS A 973 10.19 28.16 19.82
N GLY A 974 10.95 28.77 20.73
CA GLY A 974 10.72 30.13 21.23
C GLY A 974 9.47 30.27 22.08
N ASN A 975 9.09 29.19 22.78
CA ASN A 975 8.01 29.19 23.73
C ASN A 975 8.51 29.73 25.08
N ILE A 976 8.50 31.06 25.21
CA ILE A 976 8.99 31.79 26.39
C ILE A 976 8.28 31.32 27.67
N GLU A 977 6.97 31.12 27.64
CA GLU A 977 6.20 30.74 28.82
C GLU A 977 6.49 29.29 29.26
N ALA A 978 6.67 28.36 28.31
CA ALA A 978 7.11 27.01 28.64
C ALA A 978 8.53 27.03 29.26
N ALA A 979 9.46 27.79 28.66
CA ALA A 979 10.81 27.96 29.20
C ALA A 979 10.77 28.53 30.63
N LYS A 980 9.96 29.56 30.89
CA LYS A 980 9.74 30.11 32.24
C LYS A 980 9.26 29.04 33.23
N ILE A 981 8.24 28.27 32.86
CA ILE A 981 7.66 27.22 33.71
C ILE A 981 8.73 26.17 34.09
N PHE A 982 9.65 25.84 33.18
CA PHE A 982 10.73 24.87 33.44
C PHE A 982 11.86 25.47 34.29
N LEU A 983 12.24 26.74 34.04
CA LEU A 983 13.28 27.45 34.78
C LEU A 983 12.89 27.79 36.22
N GLU A 984 11.62 28.13 36.47
CA GLU A 984 11.07 28.41 37.81
C GLU A 984 11.14 27.20 38.75
N LYS A 985 11.21 25.96 38.21
CA LYS A 985 11.23 24.73 39.01
C LYS A 985 12.58 24.38 39.65
N LYS A 986 13.59 25.25 39.59
CA LYS A 986 14.94 25.02 40.18
C LYS A 986 15.53 23.64 39.84
N VAL A 987 15.31 23.17 38.61
CA VAL A 987 16.07 22.01 38.10
C VAL A 987 17.54 22.42 38.07
N ASN A 988 18.43 21.51 38.43
CA ASN A 988 19.85 21.77 38.52
C ASN A 988 20.43 21.87 37.09
N ILE A 989 20.12 22.96 36.38
CA ILE A 989 20.51 23.26 34.97
C ILE A 989 22.04 23.40 34.82
N VAL A 990 22.78 23.29 35.92
CA VAL A 990 24.15 23.76 36.05
C VAL A 990 25.15 22.92 35.25
N ASN A 991 24.90 21.65 34.91
CA ASN A 991 25.92 20.87 34.21
C ASN A 991 25.35 19.84 33.22
N ASN A 992 25.84 19.92 31.98
CA ASN A 992 25.72 18.97 30.85
C ASN A 992 24.54 19.16 29.89
N LEU A 993 24.74 20.09 28.96
CA LEU A 993 24.05 20.14 27.68
C LEU A 993 24.84 19.31 26.65
N SER A 994 24.13 18.47 25.88
CA SER A 994 24.65 17.54 24.87
C SER A 994 25.68 18.15 23.89
N TRP A 995 26.69 17.35 23.50
CA TRP A 995 27.76 17.62 22.51
C TRP A 995 28.15 19.11 22.37
N GLY A 996 29.05 19.57 23.24
CA GLY A 996 29.75 20.83 23.03
C GLY A 996 29.52 21.91 24.09
N GLY A 997 28.89 21.64 25.25
CA GLY A 997 28.80 22.60 26.36
C GLY A 997 27.87 23.82 26.14
N PHE A 998 26.93 23.76 25.18
CA PHE A 998 26.03 24.88 24.85
C PHE A 998 24.97 25.14 25.93
N THR A 999 24.93 26.34 26.55
CA THR A 999 23.87 26.75 27.50
C THR A 999 22.52 27.09 26.84
N ALA A 1000 21.44 27.14 27.64
CA ALA A 1000 20.11 27.61 27.19
C ALA A 1000 20.18 29.00 26.55
N LEU A 1001 21.00 29.89 27.10
CA LEU A 1001 21.31 31.20 26.55
C LEU A 1001 22.00 31.13 25.17
N HIS A 1002 22.96 30.22 24.96
CA HIS A 1002 23.61 30.04 23.65
C HIS A 1002 22.60 29.62 22.57
N VAL A 1003 21.74 28.66 22.88
CA VAL A 1003 20.72 28.18 21.93
C VAL A 1003 19.70 29.28 21.62
N ALA A 1004 19.30 30.07 22.62
CA ALA A 1004 18.40 31.21 22.42
C ALA A 1004 19.03 32.33 21.57
N ALA A 1005 20.32 32.61 21.77
CA ALA A 1005 21.08 33.59 21.00
C ALA A 1005 21.33 33.13 19.55
N GLU A 1006 21.74 31.87 19.35
CA GLU A 1006 21.89 31.26 18.02
C GLU A 1006 20.56 31.29 17.24
N SER A 1007 19.45 31.06 17.93
CA SER A 1007 18.10 31.09 17.35
C SER A 1007 17.55 32.50 17.12
N GLY A 1008 18.29 33.56 17.48
CA GLY A 1008 17.88 34.97 17.29
C GLY A 1008 16.70 35.42 18.16
N GLN A 1009 16.44 34.75 19.29
CA GLN A 1009 15.24 34.98 20.11
C GLN A 1009 15.46 36.06 21.18
N VAL A 1010 15.56 37.31 20.75
CA VAL A 1010 15.89 38.47 21.62
C VAL A 1010 15.03 38.56 22.89
N SER A 1011 13.73 38.32 22.79
CA SER A 1011 12.81 38.35 23.95
C SER A 1011 13.12 37.25 24.98
N LEU A 1012 13.55 36.07 24.53
CA LEU A 1012 13.92 34.96 25.41
C LEU A 1012 15.31 35.20 26.02
N VAL A 1013 16.27 35.69 25.23
CA VAL A 1013 17.60 36.10 25.71
C VAL A 1013 17.49 37.12 26.84
N ASN A 1014 16.71 38.18 26.64
CA ASN A 1014 16.49 39.21 27.66
C ASN A 1014 15.86 38.64 28.95
N GLU A 1015 14.97 37.66 28.82
CA GLU A 1015 14.32 37.04 29.97
C GLU A 1015 15.25 36.04 30.69
N LEU A 1016 16.06 35.26 29.97
CA LEU A 1016 17.09 34.38 30.54
C LEU A 1016 18.15 35.18 31.31
N ILE A 1017 18.56 36.34 30.79
CA ILE A 1017 19.45 37.28 31.49
C ILE A 1017 18.78 37.80 32.77
N ARG A 1018 17.49 38.14 32.74
CA ARG A 1018 16.73 38.54 33.94
C ARG A 1018 16.63 37.42 34.98
N MET A 1019 16.62 36.16 34.53
CA MET A 1019 16.64 34.98 35.39
C MET A 1019 18.02 34.64 35.98
N LYS A 1020 19.04 35.47 35.70
CA LYS A 1020 20.44 35.32 36.16
C LYS A 1020 21.15 34.08 35.62
N GLU A 1021 20.82 33.65 34.39
CA GLU A 1021 21.70 32.69 33.70
C GLU A 1021 23.08 33.30 33.46
N ASP A 1022 24.13 32.47 33.51
CA ASP A 1022 25.51 32.90 33.35
C ASP A 1022 25.82 33.24 31.88
N VAL A 1023 25.98 34.53 31.63
CA VAL A 1023 26.33 35.11 30.32
C VAL A 1023 27.77 34.78 29.90
N GLU A 1024 28.62 34.36 30.85
CA GLU A 1024 30.04 34.03 30.63
C GLU A 1024 30.28 32.52 30.47
N SER A 1025 29.21 31.72 30.44
CA SER A 1025 29.31 30.27 30.22
C SER A 1025 30.01 29.96 28.89
N GLN A 1026 30.94 29.01 28.89
CA GLN A 1026 31.74 28.63 27.71
C GLN A 1026 31.31 27.29 27.15
N THR A 1027 31.24 27.19 25.82
CA THR A 1027 31.11 25.90 25.12
C THR A 1027 32.43 25.10 25.22
N ASP A 1028 32.38 23.79 24.95
CA ASP A 1028 33.59 22.93 24.86
C ASP A 1028 34.56 23.40 23.75
N THR A 1029 34.08 24.25 22.83
CA THR A 1029 34.87 24.92 21.78
C THR A 1029 35.41 26.29 22.19
N LEU A 1030 35.30 26.68 23.47
CA LEU A 1030 35.73 27.96 24.04
C LEU A 1030 35.07 29.21 23.41
N ILE A 1031 33.87 29.08 22.85
CA ILE A 1031 33.13 30.20 22.26
C ILE A 1031 32.22 30.79 23.33
N THR A 1032 32.58 31.95 23.89
CA THR A 1032 31.63 32.86 24.55
C THR A 1032 31.04 33.79 23.49
N HIS A 1033 29.77 33.65 23.13
CA HIS A 1033 29.12 34.75 22.40
C HIS A 1033 27.65 34.95 22.78
N PRO A 1034 27.41 35.96 23.65
CA PRO A 1034 26.22 36.78 23.62
C PRO A 1034 26.64 38.19 23.20
N CYS A 1035 26.77 38.46 21.89
CA CYS A 1035 26.71 39.86 21.44
C CYS A 1035 25.24 40.28 21.47
N ILE A 1036 24.88 40.98 22.54
CA ILE A 1036 23.63 41.74 22.72
C ILE A 1036 23.46 42.74 21.58
#